data_AF-V5NL98-F1
#
_entry.id   AF-V5NL98-F1
#
_cell.length_a   1.000
_cell.length_b   1.000
_cell.length_c   1.000
_cell.angle_alpha   90.00
_cell.angle_beta   90.00
_cell.angle_gamma   90.00
#
_symmetry.space_group_name_H-M   'P 1'
#
loop_
_entity.id
_entity.type
_entity.pdbx_description
1 polymer ?
#
loop_
_entity_poly.entity_id
_entity_poly.type
_entity_poly.pdbx_seq_one_letter_code
_entity_poly.pdbx_strand_id
1 'polypeptide(L)'
;MLLDCSNLNEEPLKSQIKAEFFKDKKFLYSGDKIDFMLSCKHSNATLPILWGEAKRGDFDDLDKAFTQLLLTIGKHRFYTHHTPPYLCAFNAFRMEFIAFNDTITSFFYKSDIDFSITPSNHNTEGFKHALDAFKAMCKPHKLVFDFKTQSQECKEFIKNHLNSSHLLNKIQIDKNNFFTIYQKWLEAVKPTIDIDWEVAKTKGILDADYYLADLLSDGDKTIIEKLQTILSSSYYKLKRGVNELGKMDFMEVGFTDSQQAHKEFWRIYERPPKVEFQAFILERRDLLVPSDVRERKGAFFTPKIWVEKSQEYLAKALGQDYQEDYIIWDCAGGTGNLLQGLLNKANLYLSTLDGNDVAIVKDLASKNHLKLLENHVFQFDFLNDDFFSDKAPKSLQEILKDKEKRKKLIIYINPPYAEAGNKSKMSGTGEHKAKVARDNLICEKYKNELGKANNEVFAQFFMRIYKELNGVILASFSKLKNLQGSNFKKFREVFKAEFKGGFMVPADTFDNVKGQFPIGFLVWDTSSILPKENPLNLEGNSKEEKQNSNLILDQDNLKDNPLKEHFCLLDINAPNRKMCPQSRTRTKGIQKHSTTAPFKTPLHAVSLEIFDSFGGFLGSKKIYTHTIDKMLTLVDYLQKFQPTKKDTTLGYLDPGRNSFQHQNLVHISVIDKSQQSHVKYFPIIATTILLVSIFFSVRHCIKATWQNDRDQFYAPYNDTWQDDNEFKNNALAFMLFHTQNRITSTQGTNHFIPFDEEEVGAKERYASHALLDFLKDGIKEESDSLFLNDKKENKPLKFSPSASRVFDAGREVYRYYHTQDFTNRPYNANISLYDIKEFFQGRNAQGKLNLPAKAKDGYYKQLYANLQDALKDLAKDLQPKVYEYGFLRE
;
A
#
# COMPACT_ATOMS: atom_id res chain seq x y z
N MET A 1 14.15 -24.85 47.09
CA MET A 1 13.88 -23.49 47.62
C MET A 1 13.38 -22.65 46.46
N LEU A 2 12.32 -21.87 46.67
CA LEU A 2 11.84 -20.89 45.69
C LEU A 2 12.96 -19.87 45.46
N LEU A 3 13.27 -19.56 44.20
CA LEU A 3 14.29 -18.56 43.87
C LEU A 3 13.68 -17.19 44.16
N ASP A 4 14.09 -16.55 45.26
CA ASP A 4 13.68 -15.18 45.55
C ASP A 4 14.78 -14.20 45.09
N CYS A 5 14.54 -13.55 43.97
CA CYS A 5 15.44 -12.55 43.38
C CYS A 5 14.89 -11.12 43.52
N SER A 6 13.82 -10.90 44.29
CA SER A 6 13.04 -9.64 44.29
C SER A 6 13.86 -8.40 44.65
N ASN A 7 14.93 -8.57 45.45
CA ASN A 7 15.77 -7.49 45.97
C ASN A 7 17.09 -7.31 45.20
N LEU A 8 17.31 -8.04 44.10
CA LEU A 8 18.56 -7.97 43.34
C LEU A 8 18.52 -6.84 42.30
N ASN A 9 19.59 -6.05 42.27
CA ASN A 9 19.90 -5.16 41.16
C ASN A 9 20.31 -5.98 39.91
N GLU A 10 20.37 -5.32 38.75
CA GLU A 10 20.53 -5.97 37.45
C GLU A 10 21.80 -6.85 37.32
N GLU A 11 22.96 -6.37 37.76
CA GLU A 11 24.23 -7.13 37.70
C GLU A 11 24.26 -8.35 38.66
N PRO A 12 23.89 -8.22 39.94
CA PRO A 12 23.68 -9.36 40.82
C PRO A 12 22.66 -10.37 40.28
N LEU A 13 21.60 -9.90 39.64
CA LEU A 13 20.57 -10.75 39.02
C LEU A 13 21.16 -11.57 37.87
N LYS A 14 21.94 -10.98 36.96
CA LYS A 14 22.63 -11.70 35.87
C LYS A 14 23.51 -12.83 36.42
N SER A 15 24.29 -12.53 37.45
CA SER A 15 25.17 -13.51 38.11
C SER A 15 24.40 -14.65 38.75
N GLN A 16 23.29 -14.35 39.43
CA GLN A 16 22.43 -15.33 40.08
C GLN A 16 21.72 -16.24 39.05
N ILE A 17 21.20 -15.66 37.97
CA ILE A 17 20.56 -16.40 36.88
C ILE A 17 21.55 -17.35 36.21
N LYS A 18 22.77 -16.87 35.91
CA LYS A 18 23.85 -17.72 35.38
C LYS A 18 24.19 -18.86 36.34
N ALA A 19 24.34 -18.55 37.63
CA ALA A 19 24.65 -19.54 38.64
C ALA A 19 23.54 -20.55 38.85
N GLU A 20 22.26 -20.20 38.69
CA GLU A 20 21.16 -21.11 38.95
C GLU A 20 20.78 -21.98 37.75
N PHE A 21 20.70 -21.38 36.56
CA PHE A 21 20.18 -22.03 35.35
C PHE A 21 21.28 -22.54 34.40
N PHE A 22 22.49 -21.99 34.46
CA PHE A 22 23.59 -22.29 33.53
C PHE A 22 24.87 -22.73 34.27
N LYS A 23 24.73 -23.72 35.15
CA LYS A 23 25.81 -24.26 36.03
C LYS A 23 26.93 -24.98 35.30
N ASP A 24 26.66 -25.47 34.09
CA ASP A 24 27.62 -26.26 33.31
C ASP A 24 28.83 -25.40 32.88
N LYS A 25 30.04 -25.89 33.16
CA LYS A 25 31.30 -25.19 32.87
C LYS A 25 31.54 -24.94 31.37
N LYS A 26 30.80 -25.62 30.49
CA LYS A 26 30.87 -25.38 29.04
C LYS A 26 30.35 -23.99 28.62
N PHE A 27 29.50 -23.36 29.44
CA PHE A 27 28.98 -22.03 29.17
C PHE A 27 29.98 -20.95 29.57
N LEU A 28 30.49 -20.26 28.58
CA LEU A 28 31.28 -19.05 28.73
C LEU A 28 30.33 -17.86 28.80
N TYR A 29 30.30 -17.21 29.97
CA TYR A 29 29.49 -16.02 30.22
C TYR A 29 30.30 -14.75 29.96
N SER A 30 29.71 -13.82 29.22
CA SER A 30 30.24 -12.48 29.01
C SER A 30 29.11 -11.45 29.03
N GLY A 31 29.38 -10.27 29.56
CA GLY A 31 28.54 -9.08 29.40
C GLY A 31 29.40 -7.97 28.78
N ASP A 32 28.95 -7.42 27.65
CA ASP A 32 29.56 -6.24 27.02
C ASP A 32 28.43 -5.38 26.43
N LYS A 33 28.29 -5.34 25.10
CA LYS A 33 27.21 -4.61 24.44
C LYS A 33 25.84 -5.25 24.64
N ILE A 34 25.81 -6.58 24.75
CA ILE A 34 24.63 -7.34 25.17
C ILE A 34 24.83 -7.71 26.64
N ASP A 35 23.81 -7.45 27.44
CA ASP A 35 23.80 -7.62 28.89
C ASP A 35 24.13 -9.04 29.35
N PHE A 36 23.57 -10.05 28.67
CA PHE A 36 23.71 -11.44 29.05
C PHE A 36 24.07 -12.29 27.83
N MET A 37 25.34 -12.62 27.64
CA MET A 37 25.78 -13.52 26.57
C MET A 37 26.32 -14.82 27.13
N LEU A 38 25.79 -15.93 26.63
CA LEU A 38 26.35 -17.27 26.84
C LEU A 38 26.86 -17.81 25.52
N SER A 39 28.02 -18.43 25.55
CA SER A 39 28.62 -19.12 24.41
C SER A 39 29.23 -20.45 24.80
N CYS A 40 29.46 -21.35 23.85
CA CYS A 40 30.22 -22.58 24.06
C CYS A 40 31.35 -22.70 23.03
N LYS A 41 32.35 -23.52 23.36
CA LYS A 41 33.34 -23.96 22.38
C LYS A 41 32.75 -25.09 21.53
N HIS A 42 32.73 -24.89 20.22
CA HIS A 42 32.29 -25.86 19.22
C HIS A 42 33.41 -26.11 18.21
N SER A 43 34.06 -27.28 18.30
CA SER A 43 35.26 -27.62 17.51
C SER A 43 36.31 -26.49 17.59
N ASN A 44 36.42 -25.64 16.54
CA ASN A 44 37.40 -24.56 16.43
C ASN A 44 36.78 -23.14 16.51
N ALA A 45 35.50 -23.02 16.86
CA ALA A 45 34.81 -21.73 16.98
C ALA A 45 34.08 -21.61 18.32
N THR A 46 33.86 -20.37 18.77
CA THR A 46 33.01 -20.09 19.93
C THR A 46 31.63 -19.70 19.42
N LEU A 47 30.61 -20.51 19.69
CA LEU A 47 29.24 -20.28 19.22
C LEU A 47 28.40 -19.63 20.31
N PRO A 48 27.61 -18.59 20.02
CA PRO A 48 26.64 -18.06 20.96
C PRO A 48 25.50 -19.06 21.18
N ILE A 49 25.04 -19.16 22.41
CA ILE A 49 23.96 -20.05 22.86
C ILE A 49 22.75 -19.27 23.32
N LEU A 50 22.97 -18.13 23.98
CA LEU A 50 21.90 -17.28 24.45
C LEU A 50 22.39 -15.84 24.48
N TRP A 51 21.58 -14.94 23.94
CA TRP A 51 21.73 -13.51 24.14
C TRP A 51 20.51 -13.00 24.89
N GLY A 52 20.73 -12.15 25.88
CA GLY A 52 19.67 -11.68 26.73
C GLY A 52 19.84 -10.25 27.21
N GLU A 53 18.70 -9.67 27.57
CA GLU A 53 18.58 -8.37 28.22
C GLU A 53 18.00 -8.58 29.62
N ALA A 54 18.72 -8.10 30.64
CA ALA A 54 18.27 -8.21 32.02
C ALA A 54 17.65 -6.89 32.45
N LYS A 55 16.63 -6.94 33.32
CA LYS A 55 16.05 -5.73 33.92
C LYS A 55 15.91 -5.87 35.42
N ARG A 56 16.03 -4.72 36.10
CA ARG A 56 15.83 -4.64 37.56
C ARG A 56 14.43 -5.11 37.97
N GLY A 57 14.32 -5.50 39.24
CA GLY A 57 13.24 -6.34 39.76
C GLY A 57 11.80 -6.00 39.34
N ASP A 58 11.38 -4.74 39.41
CA ASP A 58 10.01 -4.27 39.16
C ASP A 58 9.68 -3.95 37.69
N PHE A 59 10.55 -4.34 36.75
CA PHE A 59 10.33 -4.01 35.35
C PHE A 59 9.26 -4.90 34.71
N ASP A 60 8.08 -4.32 34.48
CA ASP A 60 6.89 -5.07 34.04
C ASP A 60 6.83 -5.40 32.55
N ASP A 61 7.53 -4.66 31.69
CA ASP A 61 7.36 -4.74 30.23
C ASP A 61 8.57 -5.37 29.53
N LEU A 62 8.73 -6.69 29.67
CA LEU A 62 9.83 -7.44 29.03
C LEU A 62 9.83 -7.34 27.49
N ASP A 63 8.74 -6.90 26.87
CA ASP A 63 8.74 -6.60 25.43
C ASP A 63 9.65 -5.43 25.08
N LYS A 64 9.75 -4.44 25.98
CA LYS A 64 10.75 -3.37 25.85
C LYS A 64 12.16 -3.89 26.01
N ALA A 65 12.38 -4.86 26.90
CA ALA A 65 13.70 -5.48 27.06
C ALA A 65 14.10 -6.26 25.81
N PHE A 66 13.20 -7.06 25.22
CA PHE A 66 13.44 -7.70 23.93
C PHE A 66 13.67 -6.68 22.80
N THR A 67 12.88 -5.61 22.75
CA THR A 67 13.06 -4.56 21.74
C THR A 67 14.43 -3.89 21.87
N GLN A 68 14.86 -3.60 23.10
CA GLN A 68 16.19 -3.09 23.38
C GLN A 68 17.28 -4.08 22.92
N LEU A 69 17.13 -5.37 23.23
CA LEU A 69 18.05 -6.41 22.78
C LEU A 69 18.17 -6.46 21.25
N LEU A 70 17.03 -6.44 20.54
CA LEU A 70 17.00 -6.45 19.08
C LEU A 70 17.63 -5.19 18.49
N LEU A 71 17.36 -4.01 19.06
CA LEU A 71 18.01 -2.77 18.62
C LEU A 71 19.52 -2.80 18.83
N THR A 72 20.00 -3.35 19.95
CA THR A 72 21.43 -3.56 20.23
C THR A 72 22.06 -4.52 19.23
N ILE A 73 21.42 -5.67 18.97
CA ILE A 73 21.87 -6.67 17.97
C ILE A 73 21.95 -6.01 16.59
N GLY A 74 20.93 -5.25 16.20
CA GLY A 74 20.88 -4.57 14.91
C GLY A 74 21.94 -3.47 14.77
N LYS A 75 22.11 -2.63 15.80
CA LYS A 75 23.09 -1.54 15.85
C LYS A 75 24.52 -2.02 15.64
N HIS A 76 24.86 -3.17 16.22
CA HIS A 76 26.19 -3.77 16.12
C HIS A 76 26.28 -4.85 15.03
N ARG A 77 25.20 -5.08 14.28
CA ARG A 77 25.10 -6.11 13.25
C ARG A 77 25.47 -7.51 13.74
N PHE A 78 25.22 -7.85 15.00
CA PHE A 78 25.56 -9.18 15.52
C PHE A 78 24.82 -10.32 14.80
N TYR A 79 23.67 -10.01 14.17
CA TYR A 79 22.89 -10.96 13.38
C TYR A 79 23.58 -11.45 12.10
N THR A 80 24.63 -10.77 11.60
CA THR A 80 25.36 -11.18 10.39
C THR A 80 26.37 -12.31 10.65
N HIS A 81 26.64 -12.62 11.91
CA HIS A 81 27.55 -13.68 12.33
C HIS A 81 26.77 -14.88 12.89
N HIS A 82 27.43 -15.82 13.57
CA HIS A 82 26.74 -16.90 14.26
C HIS A 82 25.84 -16.32 15.36
N THR A 83 24.60 -16.80 15.44
CA THR A 83 23.55 -16.30 16.33
C THR A 83 23.08 -17.43 17.25
N PRO A 84 22.60 -17.12 18.46
CA PRO A 84 22.10 -18.12 19.37
C PRO A 84 20.78 -18.70 18.86
N PRO A 85 20.40 -19.94 19.23
CA PRO A 85 19.10 -20.51 18.91
C PRO A 85 17.94 -19.75 19.57
N TYR A 86 18.18 -19.09 20.71
CA TYR A 86 17.19 -18.32 21.45
C TYR A 86 17.75 -16.97 21.90
N LEU A 87 16.85 -16.01 22.06
CA LEU A 87 17.05 -14.78 22.82
C LEU A 87 16.24 -14.86 24.10
N CYS A 88 16.67 -14.17 25.16
CA CYS A 88 15.89 -14.05 26.39
C CYS A 88 15.76 -12.61 26.90
N ALA A 89 14.72 -12.39 27.69
CA ALA A 89 14.60 -11.21 28.54
C ALA A 89 14.14 -11.66 29.92
N PHE A 90 14.72 -11.11 30.98
CA PHE A 90 14.37 -11.54 32.33
C PHE A 90 14.46 -10.41 33.35
N ASN A 91 13.63 -10.52 34.40
CA ASN A 91 13.66 -9.68 35.59
C ASN A 91 13.78 -10.58 36.84
N ALA A 92 13.48 -10.04 38.03
CA ALA A 92 13.56 -10.81 39.27
C ALA A 92 12.50 -11.91 39.41
N PHE A 93 11.42 -11.87 38.62
CA PHE A 93 10.24 -12.72 38.80
C PHE A 93 10.09 -13.77 37.72
N ARG A 94 10.51 -13.48 36.49
CA ARG A 94 10.32 -14.36 35.35
C ARG A 94 11.41 -14.23 34.29
N MET A 95 11.54 -15.26 33.47
CA MET A 95 12.36 -15.27 32.26
C MET A 95 11.52 -15.66 31.06
N GLU A 96 11.70 -14.91 29.97
CA GLU A 96 11.03 -15.13 28.70
C GLU A 96 12.05 -15.50 27.63
N PHE A 97 11.66 -16.41 26.73
CA PHE A 97 12.47 -16.82 25.59
C PHE A 97 11.73 -16.64 24.26
N ILE A 98 12.49 -16.28 23.22
CA ILE A 98 12.05 -16.28 21.83
C ILE A 98 13.09 -17.00 20.97
N ALA A 99 12.64 -17.81 20.01
CA ALA A 99 13.55 -18.47 19.06
C ALA A 99 14.15 -17.44 18.10
N PHE A 100 15.45 -17.52 17.85
CA PHE A 100 16.12 -16.73 16.81
C PHE A 100 15.90 -17.39 15.44
N ASN A 101 14.73 -17.13 14.86
CA ASN A 101 14.29 -17.69 13.58
C ASN A 101 14.21 -16.61 12.49
N ASP A 102 13.73 -16.99 11.31
CA ASP A 102 13.58 -16.13 10.14
C ASP A 102 12.65 -14.93 10.41
N THR A 103 11.70 -15.08 11.32
CA THR A 103 10.87 -13.95 11.79
C THR A 103 11.75 -12.92 12.51
N ILE A 104 12.56 -13.35 13.50
CA ILE A 104 13.50 -12.45 14.18
C ILE A 104 14.55 -11.90 13.22
N THR A 105 15.10 -12.72 12.33
CA THR A 105 16.05 -12.26 11.32
C THR A 105 15.46 -11.17 10.43
N SER A 106 14.21 -11.35 9.94
CA SER A 106 13.54 -10.37 9.09
C SER A 106 13.43 -8.98 9.74
N PHE A 107 13.37 -8.91 11.08
CA PHE A 107 13.35 -7.65 11.82
C PHE A 107 14.59 -6.79 11.52
N PHE A 108 15.77 -7.40 11.38
CA PHE A 108 17.04 -6.69 11.14
C PHE A 108 17.17 -6.14 9.72
N TYR A 109 16.35 -6.62 8.78
CA TYR A 109 16.35 -6.18 7.38
C TYR A 109 15.18 -5.23 7.06
N LYS A 110 14.38 -4.84 8.05
CA LYS A 110 13.31 -3.86 7.88
C LYS A 110 13.89 -2.46 7.67
N SER A 111 13.61 -1.87 6.50
CA SER A 111 14.08 -0.54 6.12
C SER A 111 13.54 0.61 6.98
N ASP A 112 12.44 0.37 7.69
CA ASP A 112 11.73 1.34 8.52
C ASP A 112 12.12 1.26 10.01
N ILE A 113 13.00 0.34 10.39
CA ILE A 113 13.58 0.28 11.74
C ILE A 113 14.92 1.01 11.74
N ASP A 114 15.02 2.05 12.57
CA ASP A 114 16.26 2.81 12.76
C ASP A 114 17.11 2.17 13.87
N PHE A 115 18.15 1.43 13.48
CA PHE A 115 19.10 0.80 14.40
C PHE A 115 20.18 1.77 14.94
N SER A 116 20.21 3.02 14.47
CA SER A 116 21.19 4.01 14.96
C SER A 116 20.80 4.60 16.33
N ILE A 117 19.52 4.49 16.71
CA ILE A 117 18.99 5.00 17.97
C ILE A 117 19.67 4.36 19.18
N THR A 118 19.61 5.03 20.34
CA THR A 118 20.07 4.47 21.60
C THR A 118 19.08 3.39 22.07
N PRO A 119 19.48 2.10 22.14
CA PRO A 119 18.54 0.99 22.40
C PRO A 119 17.79 1.10 23.74
N SER A 120 18.42 1.69 24.76
CA SER A 120 17.83 1.87 26.09
C SER A 120 16.85 3.06 26.20
N ASN A 121 16.70 3.89 25.17
CA ASN A 121 15.80 5.05 25.21
C ASN A 121 14.40 4.72 24.70
N HIS A 122 13.55 4.24 25.61
CA HIS A 122 12.19 3.76 25.31
C HIS A 122 11.21 4.86 24.87
N ASN A 123 11.59 6.14 24.99
CA ASN A 123 10.71 7.28 24.72
C ASN A 123 10.74 7.75 23.26
N THR A 124 11.71 7.28 22.47
CA THR A 124 11.86 7.69 21.06
C THR A 124 10.76 7.08 20.19
N GLU A 125 10.37 7.80 19.13
CA GLU A 125 9.44 7.26 18.13
C GLU A 125 10.02 6.02 17.44
N GLY A 126 11.33 6.00 17.18
CA GLY A 126 12.02 4.83 16.62
C GLY A 126 11.91 3.60 17.52
N PHE A 127 12.10 3.75 18.84
CA PHE A 127 11.93 2.64 19.77
C PHE A 127 10.48 2.15 19.84
N LYS A 128 9.51 3.06 19.89
CA LYS A 128 8.08 2.69 19.91
C LYS A 128 7.68 1.95 18.63
N HIS A 129 8.15 2.41 17.47
CA HIS A 129 7.94 1.74 16.20
C HIS A 129 8.57 0.33 16.17
N ALA A 130 9.79 0.20 16.69
CA ALA A 130 10.46 -1.09 16.86
C ALA A 130 9.71 -2.02 17.82
N LEU A 131 9.16 -1.48 18.92
CA LEU A 131 8.36 -2.21 19.90
C LEU A 131 7.05 -2.72 19.29
N ASP A 132 6.35 -1.88 18.53
CA ASP A 132 5.11 -2.26 17.85
C ASP A 132 5.40 -3.34 16.79
N ALA A 133 6.49 -3.19 16.03
CA ALA A 133 6.94 -4.20 15.08
C ALA A 133 7.27 -5.53 15.78
N PHE A 134 7.99 -5.50 16.90
CA PHE A 134 8.29 -6.70 17.69
C PHE A 134 7.02 -7.37 18.25
N LYS A 135 6.12 -6.58 18.84
CA LYS A 135 4.84 -7.06 19.41
C LYS A 135 3.95 -7.70 18.34
N ALA A 136 3.88 -7.14 17.15
CA ALA A 136 3.15 -7.72 16.03
C ALA A 136 3.71 -9.09 15.60
N MET A 137 5.03 -9.29 15.71
CA MET A 137 5.70 -10.51 15.24
C MET A 137 5.68 -11.66 16.26
N CYS A 138 5.76 -11.36 17.56
CA CYS A 138 6.08 -12.38 18.58
C CYS A 138 4.92 -12.75 19.52
N LYS A 139 3.72 -12.17 19.35
CA LYS A 139 2.57 -12.35 20.28
C LYS A 139 2.17 -13.82 20.57
N PRO A 140 2.25 -14.78 19.62
CA PRO A 140 1.91 -16.19 19.88
C PRO A 140 3.10 -17.12 20.22
N HIS A 141 4.36 -16.65 20.18
CA HIS A 141 5.54 -17.51 20.12
C HIS A 141 6.55 -17.32 21.27
N LYS A 142 6.14 -16.67 22.38
CA LYS A 142 6.99 -16.47 23.56
C LYS A 142 6.80 -17.61 24.56
N LEU A 143 7.92 -18.11 25.08
CA LEU A 143 7.93 -19.04 26.21
C LEU A 143 8.19 -18.24 27.48
N VAL A 144 7.25 -18.27 28.43
CA VAL A 144 7.30 -17.50 29.67
C VAL A 144 7.43 -18.46 30.84
N PHE A 145 8.44 -18.24 31.69
CA PHE A 145 8.66 -19.04 32.89
C PHE A 145 8.72 -18.13 34.12
N ASP A 146 7.72 -18.25 35.00
CA ASP A 146 7.74 -17.62 36.32
C ASP A 146 8.67 -18.39 37.26
N PHE A 147 9.60 -17.71 37.94
CA PHE A 147 10.58 -18.39 38.79
C PHE A 147 9.98 -18.98 40.07
N LYS A 148 8.85 -18.46 40.54
CA LYS A 148 8.16 -18.96 41.73
C LYS A 148 7.41 -20.26 41.40
N THR A 149 6.76 -20.32 40.24
CA THR A 149 5.91 -21.48 39.90
C THR A 149 6.52 -22.44 38.90
N GLN A 150 7.43 -21.99 38.03
CA GLN A 150 7.90 -22.72 36.84
C GLN A 150 9.44 -22.82 36.74
N SER A 151 10.16 -22.75 37.86
CA SER A 151 11.63 -22.83 37.86
C SER A 151 12.17 -24.15 37.31
N GLN A 152 11.48 -25.27 37.55
CA GLN A 152 11.92 -26.59 37.08
C GLN A 152 11.69 -26.74 35.58
N GLU A 153 10.55 -26.29 35.08
CA GLU A 153 10.18 -26.26 33.67
C GLU A 153 11.15 -25.39 32.88
N CYS A 154 11.59 -24.26 33.44
CA CYS A 154 12.64 -23.43 32.86
C CYS A 154 13.99 -24.18 32.78
N LYS A 155 14.38 -24.89 33.86
CA LYS A 155 15.60 -25.72 33.86
C LYS A 155 15.52 -26.86 32.85
N GLU A 156 14.37 -27.50 32.70
CA GLU A 156 14.13 -28.54 31.70
C GLU A 156 14.19 -27.99 30.28
N PHE A 157 13.57 -26.83 30.03
CA PHE A 157 13.65 -26.14 28.74
C PHE A 157 15.11 -25.86 28.36
N ILE A 158 15.88 -25.25 29.26
CA ILE A 158 17.31 -24.95 29.07
C ILE A 158 18.09 -26.26 28.85
N LYS A 159 17.82 -27.29 29.64
CA LYS A 159 18.50 -28.59 29.50
C LYS A 159 18.28 -29.19 28.11
N ASN A 160 17.04 -29.17 27.62
CA ASN A 160 16.65 -29.81 26.37
C ASN A 160 17.07 -29.00 25.13
N HIS A 161 16.99 -27.66 25.19
CA HIS A 161 17.19 -26.79 24.02
C HIS A 161 18.53 -26.06 24.00
N LEU A 162 19.17 -25.83 25.16
CA LEU A 162 20.42 -25.08 25.30
C LEU A 162 21.58 -25.89 25.92
N ASN A 163 21.34 -27.07 26.52
CA ASN A 163 22.40 -27.91 27.11
C ASN A 163 22.59 -29.27 26.41
N SER A 164 21.78 -29.62 25.41
CA SER A 164 21.81 -30.94 24.79
C SER A 164 23.09 -31.15 23.95
N SER A 165 23.52 -32.40 23.82
CA SER A 165 24.64 -32.83 22.96
C SER A 165 24.46 -32.44 21.48
N HIS A 166 23.25 -32.04 21.07
CA HIS A 166 22.96 -31.47 19.75
C HIS A 166 23.75 -30.19 19.44
N LEU A 167 24.21 -29.44 20.46
CA LEU A 167 25.09 -28.28 20.27
C LEU A 167 26.51 -28.64 19.79
N LEU A 168 26.86 -29.93 19.78
CA LEU A 168 28.12 -30.47 19.22
C LEU A 168 27.94 -31.10 17.83
N ASN A 169 26.69 -31.22 17.36
CA ASN A 169 26.35 -31.71 16.02
C ASN A 169 26.12 -30.54 15.08
N LYS A 170 26.12 -30.82 13.77
CA LYS A 170 25.74 -29.82 12.77
C LYS A 170 24.32 -29.29 13.04
N ILE A 171 24.13 -27.98 12.86
CA ILE A 171 22.85 -27.31 12.99
C ILE A 171 21.95 -27.74 11.84
N GLN A 172 20.80 -28.31 12.16
CA GLN A 172 19.78 -28.72 11.20
C GLN A 172 19.15 -27.50 10.52
N ILE A 173 18.95 -27.58 9.21
CA ILE A 173 18.30 -26.52 8.43
C ILE A 173 16.82 -26.88 8.25
N ASP A 174 15.94 -25.94 8.59
CA ASP A 174 14.49 -26.12 8.54
C ASP A 174 13.75 -24.88 8.02
N LYS A 175 12.42 -24.93 8.03
CA LYS A 175 11.53 -23.85 7.57
C LYS A 175 11.66 -22.51 8.32
N ASN A 176 12.34 -22.51 9.47
CA ASN A 176 12.44 -21.37 10.36
C ASN A 176 13.84 -20.74 10.38
N ASN A 177 14.86 -21.35 9.80
CA ASN A 177 16.22 -20.83 9.86
C ASN A 177 16.93 -20.72 8.50
N PHE A 178 16.33 -21.20 7.40
CA PHE A 178 16.98 -21.22 6.10
C PHE A 178 17.29 -19.81 5.58
N PHE A 179 16.40 -18.82 5.78
CA PHE A 179 16.69 -17.44 5.39
C PHE A 179 17.79 -16.84 6.27
N THR A 180 17.78 -17.15 7.56
CA THR A 180 18.83 -16.75 8.51
C THR A 180 20.20 -17.28 8.10
N ILE A 181 20.27 -18.53 7.65
CA ILE A 181 21.53 -19.16 7.21
C ILE A 181 21.99 -18.54 5.89
N TYR A 182 21.07 -18.26 4.97
CA TYR A 182 21.37 -17.55 3.73
C TYR A 182 22.06 -16.20 3.99
N GLN A 183 21.53 -15.39 4.91
CA GLN A 183 22.14 -14.10 5.27
C GLN A 183 23.58 -14.24 5.77
N LYS A 184 23.88 -15.30 6.53
CA LYS A 184 25.23 -15.59 7.00
C LYS A 184 26.13 -16.08 5.85
N TRP A 185 25.58 -16.85 4.91
CA TRP A 185 26.30 -17.31 3.72
C TRP A 185 26.70 -16.13 2.81
N LEU A 186 25.85 -15.10 2.71
CA LEU A 186 26.15 -13.86 1.96
C LEU A 186 27.39 -13.12 2.48
N GLU A 187 27.65 -13.19 3.78
CA GLU A 187 28.79 -12.52 4.41
C GLU A 187 30.04 -13.43 4.42
N ALA A 188 29.85 -14.74 4.60
CA ALA A 188 30.96 -15.67 4.77
C ALA A 188 31.48 -16.28 3.44
N VAL A 189 30.58 -16.73 2.56
CA VAL A 189 30.94 -17.54 1.39
C VAL A 189 30.87 -16.74 0.10
N LYS A 190 29.81 -15.94 -0.09
CA LYS A 190 29.62 -15.15 -1.32
C LYS A 190 30.83 -14.28 -1.73
N PRO A 191 31.56 -13.61 -0.80
CA PRO A 191 32.72 -12.80 -1.18
C PRO A 191 33.90 -13.60 -1.74
N THR A 192 33.94 -14.92 -1.49
CA THR A 192 35.03 -15.79 -1.97
C THR A 192 34.69 -16.51 -3.28
N ILE A 193 33.49 -16.32 -3.83
CA ILE A 193 33.10 -16.85 -5.14
C ILE A 193 33.72 -15.97 -6.23
N ASP A 194 34.42 -16.58 -7.18
CA ASP A 194 35.17 -15.89 -8.23
C ASP A 194 34.24 -15.35 -9.35
N ILE A 195 33.40 -14.38 -9.00
CA ILE A 195 32.47 -13.73 -9.93
C ILE A 195 32.31 -12.25 -9.61
N ASP A 196 32.25 -11.43 -10.65
CA ASP A 196 31.82 -10.05 -10.55
C ASP A 196 30.30 -10.00 -10.33
N TRP A 197 29.88 -9.82 -9.07
CA TRP A 197 28.48 -9.80 -8.68
C TRP A 197 27.66 -8.67 -9.31
N GLU A 198 28.27 -7.52 -9.59
CA GLU A 198 27.58 -6.40 -10.24
C GLU A 198 27.27 -6.77 -11.70
N VAL A 199 28.24 -7.33 -12.42
CA VAL A 199 28.04 -7.84 -13.79
C VAL A 199 27.08 -9.03 -13.80
N ALA A 200 27.20 -9.97 -12.87
CA ALA A 200 26.33 -11.14 -12.77
C ALA A 200 24.86 -10.73 -12.61
N LYS A 201 24.60 -9.73 -11.76
CA LYS A 201 23.26 -9.15 -11.53
C LYS A 201 22.63 -8.57 -12.80
N THR A 202 23.43 -7.96 -13.69
CA THR A 202 22.93 -7.47 -15.00
C THR A 202 22.53 -8.58 -15.96
N LYS A 203 23.09 -9.78 -15.78
CA LYS A 203 22.81 -10.97 -16.59
C LYS A 203 21.73 -11.87 -15.97
N GLY A 204 21.07 -11.41 -14.90
CA GLY A 204 20.03 -12.17 -14.21
C GLY A 204 20.54 -13.33 -13.35
N ILE A 205 21.85 -13.41 -13.11
CA ILE A 205 22.45 -14.41 -12.22
C ILE A 205 22.26 -13.94 -10.78
N LEU A 206 21.66 -14.78 -9.93
CA LEU A 206 21.35 -14.45 -8.54
C LEU A 206 22.24 -15.23 -7.58
N ASP A 207 22.71 -14.56 -6.53
CA ASP A 207 23.42 -15.16 -5.41
C ASP A 207 22.59 -16.21 -4.67
N ALA A 208 21.26 -16.03 -4.64
CA ALA A 208 20.33 -17.02 -4.13
C ALA A 208 20.43 -18.39 -4.86
N ASP A 209 20.80 -18.40 -6.15
CA ASP A 209 20.93 -19.65 -6.92
C ASP A 209 22.20 -20.43 -6.54
N TYR A 210 23.27 -19.73 -6.18
CA TYR A 210 24.49 -20.33 -5.64
C TYR A 210 24.25 -20.89 -4.24
N TYR A 211 23.58 -20.11 -3.38
CA TYR A 211 23.19 -20.60 -2.06
C TYR A 211 22.27 -21.82 -2.16
N LEU A 212 21.33 -21.85 -3.09
CA LEU A 212 20.45 -23.01 -3.27
C LEU A 212 21.22 -24.24 -3.76
N ALA A 213 22.18 -24.06 -4.68
CA ALA A 213 23.06 -25.10 -5.14
C ALA A 213 23.88 -25.71 -3.99
N ASP A 214 24.39 -24.86 -3.10
CA ASP A 214 25.10 -25.25 -1.89
C ASP A 214 24.16 -25.92 -0.87
N LEU A 215 23.00 -25.34 -0.61
CA LEU A 215 22.07 -25.81 0.41
C LEU A 215 21.54 -27.20 0.06
N LEU A 216 21.29 -27.45 -1.22
CA LEU A 216 20.79 -28.72 -1.73
C LEU A 216 21.92 -29.62 -2.23
N SER A 217 23.11 -29.55 -1.64
CA SER A 217 24.21 -30.47 -1.96
C SER A 217 24.36 -31.59 -0.93
N ASP A 218 24.63 -32.80 -1.43
CA ASP A 218 25.17 -33.89 -0.63
C ASP A 218 26.69 -33.94 -0.86
N GLY A 219 27.44 -33.64 0.19
CA GLY A 219 28.85 -33.30 0.09
C GLY A 219 29.07 -32.10 -0.84
N ASP A 220 29.83 -32.31 -1.91
CA ASP A 220 30.20 -31.28 -2.87
C ASP A 220 29.41 -31.37 -4.19
N LYS A 221 28.25 -32.06 -4.20
CA LYS A 221 27.41 -32.20 -5.39
C LYS A 221 25.95 -31.84 -5.11
N THR A 222 25.39 -30.90 -5.87
CA THR A 222 23.96 -30.56 -5.79
C THR A 222 23.08 -31.73 -6.20
N ILE A 223 22.06 -32.04 -5.38
CA ILE A 223 21.13 -33.16 -5.59
C ILE A 223 20.09 -32.86 -6.67
N ILE A 224 19.70 -31.59 -6.85
CA ILE A 224 18.79 -31.17 -7.91
C ILE A 224 19.60 -30.77 -9.15
N GLU A 225 19.98 -31.76 -9.95
CA GLU A 225 20.79 -31.53 -11.16
C GLU A 225 20.07 -30.67 -12.21
N LYS A 226 18.75 -30.46 -12.11
CA LYS A 226 17.97 -29.62 -13.04
C LYS A 226 18.19 -28.12 -12.86
N LEU A 227 18.68 -27.66 -11.72
CA LEU A 227 18.97 -26.24 -11.46
C LEU A 227 19.95 -25.65 -12.51
N GLN A 228 19.85 -24.35 -12.76
CA GLN A 228 20.78 -23.65 -13.67
C GLN A 228 22.17 -23.51 -13.07
N THR A 229 22.25 -23.32 -11.75
CA THR A 229 23.49 -23.30 -10.97
C THR A 229 23.56 -24.56 -10.13
N ILE A 230 24.65 -25.31 -10.25
CA ILE A 230 24.93 -26.50 -9.42
C ILE A 230 26.35 -26.45 -8.88
N LEU A 231 26.56 -26.93 -7.66
CA LEU A 231 27.87 -27.18 -7.07
C LEU A 231 28.43 -28.50 -7.60
N SER A 232 29.68 -28.48 -8.06
CA SER A 232 30.37 -29.61 -8.65
C SER A 232 31.80 -29.69 -8.10
N SER A 233 31.97 -30.35 -6.95
CA SER A 233 33.25 -30.47 -6.25
C SER A 233 33.80 -29.11 -5.83
N SER A 234 34.84 -28.62 -6.51
CA SER A 234 35.56 -27.40 -6.13
C SER A 234 35.03 -26.11 -6.79
N TYR A 235 33.97 -26.17 -7.59
CA TYR A 235 33.46 -25.04 -8.38
C TYR A 235 31.96 -25.17 -8.67
N TYR A 236 31.33 -24.07 -9.10
CA TYR A 236 29.95 -24.03 -9.58
C TYR A 236 29.90 -24.19 -11.09
N LYS A 237 28.89 -24.91 -11.59
CA LYS A 237 28.55 -24.99 -13.02
C LYS A 237 27.26 -24.22 -13.28
N LEU A 238 27.34 -23.25 -14.16
CA LEU A 238 26.21 -22.44 -14.63
C LEU A 238 25.85 -22.88 -16.04
N LYS A 239 24.65 -23.42 -16.21
CA LYS A 239 24.11 -23.85 -17.50
C LYS A 239 23.86 -22.65 -18.41
N ARG A 240 24.50 -22.61 -19.58
CA ARG A 240 24.35 -21.54 -20.58
C ARG A 240 23.42 -21.89 -21.76
N GLY A 241 22.79 -23.06 -21.69
CA GLY A 241 21.96 -23.58 -22.78
C GLY A 241 22.74 -24.60 -23.62
N VAL A 242 22.26 -24.86 -24.83
CA VAL A 242 22.83 -25.83 -25.74
C VAL A 242 23.68 -25.09 -26.78
N ASN A 243 24.94 -25.51 -26.96
CA ASN A 243 25.83 -24.95 -27.98
C ASN A 243 25.45 -25.41 -29.39
N GLU A 244 26.13 -24.88 -30.41
CA GLU A 244 25.90 -25.18 -31.84
C GLU A 244 26.03 -26.68 -32.18
N LEU A 245 26.68 -27.47 -31.32
CA LEU A 245 26.86 -28.91 -31.46
C LEU A 245 25.77 -29.74 -30.75
N GLY A 246 24.72 -29.11 -30.22
CA GLY A 246 23.68 -29.80 -29.50
C GLY A 246 24.10 -30.28 -28.11
N LYS A 247 25.22 -29.79 -27.55
CA LYS A 247 25.72 -30.14 -26.21
C LYS A 247 25.46 -29.01 -25.21
N MET A 248 25.18 -29.38 -23.97
CA MET A 248 24.97 -28.40 -22.91
C MET A 248 26.29 -27.64 -22.63
N ASP A 249 26.25 -26.32 -22.71
CA ASP A 249 27.35 -25.42 -22.38
C ASP A 249 27.31 -25.01 -20.91
N PHE A 250 28.49 -24.90 -20.30
CA PHE A 250 28.65 -24.58 -18.89
C PHE A 250 29.69 -23.48 -18.69
N MET A 251 29.36 -22.52 -17.84
CA MET A 251 30.34 -21.60 -17.26
C MET A 251 30.75 -22.14 -15.89
N GLU A 252 32.05 -22.29 -15.68
CA GLU A 252 32.62 -22.71 -14.40
C GLU A 252 33.02 -21.48 -13.59
N VAL A 253 32.59 -21.45 -12.32
CA VAL A 253 32.90 -20.36 -11.38
C VAL A 253 33.52 -20.97 -10.14
N GLY A 254 34.79 -20.64 -9.89
CA GLY A 254 35.57 -21.18 -8.78
C GLY A 254 35.40 -20.39 -7.48
N PHE A 255 36.29 -20.67 -6.53
CA PHE A 255 36.44 -19.92 -5.28
C PHE A 255 37.85 -19.33 -5.20
N THR A 256 37.96 -18.06 -4.87
CA THR A 256 39.22 -17.31 -4.77
C THR A 256 40.09 -17.76 -3.59
N ASP A 257 39.47 -18.39 -2.58
CA ASP A 257 40.11 -18.88 -1.36
C ASP A 257 40.32 -20.41 -1.34
N SER A 258 40.21 -21.08 -2.49
CA SER A 258 40.28 -22.54 -2.58
C SER A 258 39.25 -23.27 -1.69
N GLN A 259 38.04 -22.70 -1.55
CA GLN A 259 36.90 -23.21 -0.78
C GLN A 259 37.07 -23.21 0.74
N GLN A 260 38.02 -22.46 1.30
CA GLN A 260 38.22 -22.44 2.74
C GLN A 260 36.96 -21.95 3.48
N ALA A 261 36.43 -20.78 3.14
CA ALA A 261 35.25 -20.19 3.76
C ALA A 261 34.00 -21.05 3.56
N HIS A 262 33.84 -21.62 2.35
CA HIS A 262 32.75 -22.56 2.05
C HIS A 262 32.79 -23.80 2.96
N LYS A 263 33.95 -24.45 3.11
CA LYS A 263 34.12 -25.63 3.97
C LYS A 263 33.92 -25.30 5.44
N GLU A 264 34.45 -24.17 5.90
CA GLU A 264 34.29 -23.72 7.29
C GLU A 264 32.83 -23.43 7.62
N PHE A 265 32.10 -22.79 6.70
CA PHE A 265 30.68 -22.48 6.85
C PHE A 265 29.81 -23.75 6.91
N TRP A 266 29.94 -24.65 5.94
CA TRP A 266 29.11 -25.87 5.84
C TRP A 266 29.55 -26.99 6.80
N ARG A 267 30.65 -26.81 7.54
CA ARG A 267 30.99 -27.68 8.69
C ARG A 267 30.01 -27.48 9.84
N ILE A 268 29.36 -26.32 9.92
CA ILE A 268 28.46 -25.94 11.03
C ILE A 268 27.03 -26.40 10.77
N TYR A 269 26.59 -26.43 9.52
CA TYR A 269 25.21 -26.73 9.15
C TYR A 269 25.08 -28.08 8.45
N GLU A 270 23.97 -28.77 8.70
CA GLU A 270 23.65 -30.03 8.05
C GLU A 270 22.95 -29.78 6.72
N ARG A 271 23.59 -30.24 5.64
CA ARG A 271 23.07 -30.17 4.28
C ARG A 271 23.21 -31.54 3.59
N PRO A 272 22.26 -31.92 2.71
CA PRO A 272 21.06 -31.17 2.37
C PRO A 272 20.03 -31.20 3.53
N PRO A 273 19.11 -30.21 3.63
CA PRO A 273 18.03 -30.24 4.61
C PRO A 273 17.21 -31.53 4.52
N LYS A 274 16.53 -31.91 5.61
CA LYS A 274 15.59 -33.04 5.58
C LYS A 274 14.58 -32.86 4.46
N VAL A 275 14.21 -33.96 3.80
CA VAL A 275 13.30 -33.97 2.63
C VAL A 275 11.99 -33.22 2.90
N GLU A 276 11.45 -33.35 4.11
CA GLU A 276 10.23 -32.65 4.57
C GLU A 276 10.34 -31.11 4.57
N PHE A 277 11.55 -30.55 4.66
CA PHE A 277 11.78 -29.10 4.62
C PHE A 277 12.23 -28.60 3.24
N GLN A 278 12.77 -29.47 2.38
CA GLN A 278 13.26 -29.08 1.05
C GLN A 278 12.16 -28.44 0.21
N ALA A 279 10.96 -29.03 0.19
CA ALA A 279 9.82 -28.51 -0.58
C ALA A 279 9.44 -27.09 -0.14
N PHE A 280 9.33 -26.86 1.17
CA PHE A 280 9.02 -25.55 1.72
C PHE A 280 10.08 -24.50 1.39
N ILE A 281 11.37 -24.86 1.52
CA ILE A 281 12.48 -23.96 1.21
C ILE A 281 12.46 -23.55 -0.27
N LEU A 282 12.18 -24.51 -1.16
CA LEU A 282 12.04 -24.28 -2.60
C LEU A 282 10.84 -23.39 -2.93
N GLU A 283 9.68 -23.65 -2.31
CA GLU A 283 8.47 -22.81 -2.45
C GLU A 283 8.74 -21.37 -2.03
N ARG A 284 9.53 -21.18 -0.96
CA ARG A 284 9.95 -19.89 -0.40
C ARG A 284 11.29 -19.39 -0.92
N ARG A 285 11.74 -19.83 -2.12
CA ARG A 285 12.92 -19.26 -2.80
C ARG A 285 12.84 -17.74 -2.89
N ASP A 286 11.64 -17.19 -3.01
CA ASP A 286 11.40 -15.75 -3.03
C ASP A 286 11.94 -15.03 -1.79
N LEU A 287 12.00 -15.67 -0.62
CA LEU A 287 12.60 -15.09 0.59
C LEU A 287 14.12 -14.88 0.45
N LEU A 288 14.79 -15.68 -0.37
CA LEU A 288 16.23 -15.61 -0.62
C LEU A 288 16.59 -14.51 -1.63
N VAL A 289 15.65 -14.09 -2.48
CA VAL A 289 15.93 -13.09 -3.50
C VAL A 289 15.96 -11.69 -2.87
N PRO A 290 17.01 -10.86 -3.08
CA PRO A 290 17.06 -9.49 -2.58
C PRO A 290 15.81 -8.68 -2.94
N SER A 291 15.36 -7.79 -2.03
CA SER A 291 14.13 -7.03 -2.22
C SER A 291 14.17 -6.12 -3.45
N ASP A 292 15.33 -5.56 -3.81
CA ASP A 292 15.52 -4.76 -5.03
C ASP A 292 15.39 -5.60 -6.30
N VAL A 293 15.80 -6.87 -6.29
CA VAL A 293 15.60 -7.81 -7.40
C VAL A 293 14.13 -8.22 -7.50
N ARG A 294 13.47 -8.52 -6.38
CA ARG A 294 12.03 -8.82 -6.32
C ARG A 294 11.18 -7.65 -6.82
N GLU A 295 11.46 -6.44 -6.34
CA GLU A 295 10.79 -5.22 -6.76
C GLU A 295 11.01 -4.88 -8.24
N ARG A 296 12.18 -5.23 -8.80
CA ARG A 296 12.46 -5.08 -10.24
C ARG A 296 11.71 -6.11 -11.07
N LYS A 297 11.74 -7.40 -10.69
CA LYS A 297 10.96 -8.46 -11.38
C LYS A 297 9.45 -8.26 -11.21
N GLY A 298 9.01 -7.55 -10.16
CA GLY A 298 7.62 -7.23 -9.87
C GLY A 298 6.77 -8.42 -9.44
N ALA A 299 7.35 -9.61 -9.27
CA ALA A 299 6.66 -10.83 -8.85
C ALA A 299 6.46 -10.84 -7.33
N PHE A 300 5.25 -11.13 -6.88
CA PHE A 300 4.90 -11.20 -5.46
C PHE A 300 4.45 -12.61 -5.11
N PHE A 301 4.92 -13.12 -3.97
CA PHE A 301 4.45 -14.39 -3.43
C PHE A 301 2.98 -14.25 -3.04
N THR A 302 2.12 -15.18 -3.51
CA THR A 302 0.71 -15.24 -3.12
C THR A 302 0.58 -16.08 -1.86
N PRO A 303 0.18 -15.49 -0.72
CA PRO A 303 -0.03 -16.23 0.53
C PRO A 303 -1.04 -17.37 0.38
N LYS A 304 -0.79 -18.50 1.06
CA LYS A 304 -1.64 -19.70 1.03
C LYS A 304 -3.12 -19.39 1.30
N ILE A 305 -3.40 -18.54 2.30
CA ILE A 305 -4.77 -18.13 2.64
C ILE A 305 -5.51 -17.50 1.44
N TRP A 306 -4.82 -16.71 0.61
CA TRP A 306 -5.40 -16.11 -0.58
C TRP A 306 -5.46 -17.07 -1.76
N VAL A 307 -4.52 -18.01 -1.88
CA VAL A 307 -4.61 -19.11 -2.84
C VAL A 307 -5.88 -19.93 -2.58
N GLU A 308 -6.06 -20.43 -1.36
CA GLU A 308 -7.25 -21.20 -0.96
C GLU A 308 -8.54 -20.41 -1.20
N LYS A 309 -8.54 -19.12 -0.81
CA LYS A 309 -9.70 -18.25 -1.04
C LYS A 309 -10.00 -18.04 -2.52
N SER A 310 -8.98 -17.86 -3.36
CA SER A 310 -9.19 -17.70 -4.81
C SER A 310 -9.72 -18.96 -5.48
N GLN A 311 -9.34 -20.15 -5.02
CA GLN A 311 -9.91 -21.42 -5.49
C GLN A 311 -11.36 -21.60 -5.04
N GLU A 312 -11.72 -21.18 -3.82
CA GLU A 312 -13.12 -21.10 -3.38
C GLU A 312 -13.95 -20.23 -4.33
N TYR A 313 -13.41 -19.10 -4.79
CA TYR A 313 -14.10 -18.20 -5.72
C TYR A 313 -14.16 -18.73 -7.15
N LEU A 314 -13.15 -19.48 -7.60
CA LEU A 314 -13.23 -20.23 -8.86
C LEU A 314 -14.37 -21.24 -8.81
N ALA A 315 -14.48 -22.01 -7.73
CA ALA A 315 -15.57 -22.97 -7.54
C ALA A 315 -16.95 -22.28 -7.48
N LYS A 316 -17.05 -21.11 -6.82
CA LYS A 316 -18.28 -20.31 -6.83
C LYS A 316 -18.66 -19.82 -8.23
N ALA A 317 -17.67 -19.40 -9.03
CA ALA A 317 -17.92 -18.81 -10.35
C ALA A 317 -18.16 -19.85 -11.45
N LEU A 318 -17.53 -21.03 -11.37
CA LEU A 318 -17.48 -22.01 -12.46
C LEU A 318 -18.09 -23.38 -12.08
N GLY A 319 -18.42 -23.61 -10.81
CA GLY A 319 -18.89 -24.90 -10.29
C GLY A 319 -17.82 -25.66 -9.50
N GLN A 320 -18.24 -26.61 -8.66
CA GLN A 320 -17.33 -27.36 -7.78
C GLN A 320 -16.33 -28.24 -8.56
N ASP A 321 -16.76 -28.76 -9.71
CA ASP A 321 -15.98 -29.67 -10.54
C ASP A 321 -15.11 -28.94 -11.59
N TYR A 322 -14.87 -27.63 -11.43
CA TYR A 322 -14.15 -26.83 -12.42
C TYR A 322 -12.76 -27.37 -12.76
N GLN A 323 -12.10 -28.10 -11.86
CA GLN A 323 -10.79 -28.73 -12.12
C GLN A 323 -10.87 -29.87 -13.14
N GLU A 324 -12.02 -30.51 -13.29
CA GLU A 324 -12.27 -31.55 -14.29
C GLU A 324 -12.72 -30.91 -15.61
N ASP A 325 -13.56 -29.87 -15.52
CA ASP A 325 -14.18 -29.22 -16.67
C ASP A 325 -13.27 -28.23 -17.42
N TYR A 326 -12.22 -27.73 -16.76
CA TYR A 326 -11.35 -26.69 -17.28
C TYR A 326 -9.87 -27.06 -17.20
N ILE A 327 -9.13 -26.59 -18.20
CA ILE A 327 -7.67 -26.50 -18.18
C ILE A 327 -7.29 -25.22 -17.44
N ILE A 328 -6.29 -25.28 -16.57
CA ILE A 328 -5.80 -24.16 -15.78
C ILE A 328 -4.36 -23.89 -16.18
N TRP A 329 -4.08 -22.65 -16.58
CA TRP A 329 -2.74 -22.19 -16.89
C TRP A 329 -2.37 -21.00 -16.02
N ASP A 330 -1.34 -21.18 -15.18
CA ASP A 330 -0.64 -20.08 -14.54
C ASP A 330 0.51 -19.61 -15.42
N CYS A 331 0.30 -18.47 -16.09
CA CYS A 331 1.26 -17.95 -17.05
C CYS A 331 2.38 -17.09 -16.43
N ALA A 332 2.36 -16.88 -15.11
CA ALA A 332 3.37 -16.15 -14.35
C ALA A 332 3.65 -16.85 -13.01
N GLY A 333 3.78 -18.18 -13.04
CA GLY A 333 3.57 -19.01 -11.85
C GLY A 333 4.71 -19.07 -10.83
N GLY A 334 5.89 -18.53 -11.17
CA GLY A 334 7.06 -18.61 -10.28
C GLY A 334 7.32 -20.05 -9.82
N THR A 335 7.40 -20.27 -8.50
CA THR A 335 7.58 -21.59 -7.88
C THR A 335 6.29 -22.40 -7.74
N GLY A 336 5.17 -21.96 -8.32
CA GLY A 336 3.91 -22.74 -8.43
C GLY A 336 2.93 -22.58 -7.27
N ASN A 337 3.10 -21.56 -6.42
CA ASN A 337 2.29 -21.35 -5.22
C ASN A 337 0.79 -21.26 -5.49
N LEU A 338 0.40 -20.65 -6.62
CA LEU A 338 -1.01 -20.45 -6.96
C LEU A 338 -1.72 -21.78 -7.32
N LEU A 339 -0.97 -22.76 -7.82
CA LEU A 339 -1.48 -24.09 -8.18
C LEU A 339 -1.51 -25.07 -7.00
N GLN A 340 -1.02 -24.68 -5.83
CA GLN A 340 -1.06 -25.51 -4.62
C GLN A 340 -2.50 -25.86 -4.25
N GLY A 341 -2.75 -27.13 -3.90
CA GLY A 341 -4.09 -27.63 -3.55
C GLY A 341 -4.93 -28.12 -4.73
N LEU A 342 -4.55 -27.81 -5.98
CA LEU A 342 -5.21 -28.37 -7.16
C LEU A 342 -4.75 -29.84 -7.37
N LEU A 343 -5.66 -30.70 -7.81
CA LEU A 343 -5.45 -32.15 -7.81
C LEU A 343 -5.30 -32.75 -9.22
N ASN A 344 -6.01 -32.21 -10.21
CA ASN A 344 -6.02 -32.77 -11.57
C ASN A 344 -4.81 -32.33 -12.40
N LYS A 345 -3.68 -33.02 -12.19
CA LYS A 345 -2.40 -32.70 -12.86
C LYS A 345 -2.45 -32.65 -14.39
N ALA A 346 -3.38 -33.36 -15.03
CA ALA A 346 -3.50 -33.39 -16.49
C ALA A 346 -4.00 -32.06 -17.06
N ASN A 347 -4.78 -31.33 -16.26
CA ASN A 347 -5.40 -30.06 -16.64
C ASN A 347 -4.56 -28.84 -16.24
N LEU A 348 -3.43 -29.02 -15.55
CA LEU A 348 -2.61 -27.90 -15.07
C LEU A 348 -1.41 -27.63 -15.98
N TYR A 349 -1.17 -26.35 -16.25
CA TYR A 349 0.01 -25.82 -16.93
C TYR A 349 0.64 -24.69 -16.11
N LEU A 350 1.96 -24.63 -16.11
CA LEU A 350 2.70 -23.54 -15.47
C LEU A 350 3.79 -23.03 -16.40
N SER A 351 3.84 -21.71 -16.56
CA SER A 351 4.96 -21.04 -17.17
C SER A 351 5.50 -19.90 -16.32
N THR A 352 6.79 -19.65 -16.42
CA THR A 352 7.48 -18.55 -15.73
C THR A 352 8.69 -18.10 -16.54
N LEU A 353 9.13 -16.86 -16.31
CA LEU A 353 10.29 -16.27 -16.99
C LEU A 353 11.62 -16.86 -16.49
N ASP A 354 11.69 -17.22 -15.21
CA ASP A 354 12.92 -17.69 -14.54
C ASP A 354 13.11 -19.20 -14.73
N GLY A 355 14.20 -19.60 -15.38
CA GLY A 355 14.46 -21.02 -15.64
C GLY A 355 14.80 -21.83 -14.39
N ASN A 356 15.27 -21.21 -13.29
CA ASN A 356 15.41 -21.89 -12.01
C ASN A 356 14.06 -22.22 -11.39
N ASP A 357 13.08 -21.31 -11.50
CA ASP A 357 11.72 -21.59 -11.04
C ASP A 357 11.12 -22.79 -11.81
N VAL A 358 11.33 -22.86 -13.14
CA VAL A 358 10.94 -24.03 -13.95
C VAL A 358 11.60 -25.33 -13.44
N ALA A 359 12.90 -25.30 -13.16
CA ALA A 359 13.63 -26.47 -12.66
C ALA A 359 13.10 -26.93 -11.29
N ILE A 360 12.81 -25.98 -10.40
CA ILE A 360 12.25 -26.21 -9.07
C ILE A 360 10.86 -26.83 -9.19
N VAL A 361 9.97 -26.25 -9.98
CA VAL A 361 8.61 -26.76 -10.16
C VAL A 361 8.62 -28.17 -10.77
N LYS A 362 9.54 -28.46 -11.71
CA LYS A 362 9.73 -29.81 -12.25
C LYS A 362 10.20 -30.82 -11.21
N ASP A 363 11.06 -30.42 -10.28
CA ASP A 363 11.49 -31.27 -9.16
C ASP A 363 10.35 -31.51 -8.15
N LEU A 364 9.58 -30.47 -7.82
CA LEU A 364 8.39 -30.59 -6.97
C LEU A 364 7.33 -31.50 -7.61
N ALA A 365 7.16 -31.41 -8.94
CA ALA A 365 6.26 -32.26 -9.70
C ALA A 365 6.71 -33.72 -9.71
N SER A 366 8.01 -33.99 -9.95
CA SER A 366 8.54 -35.37 -9.96
C SER A 366 8.46 -36.04 -8.59
N LYS A 367 8.61 -35.27 -7.51
CA LYS A 367 8.42 -35.71 -6.12
C LYS A 367 6.96 -35.73 -5.67
N ASN A 368 6.02 -35.42 -6.56
CA ASN A 368 4.57 -35.41 -6.30
C ASN A 368 4.13 -34.42 -5.19
N HIS A 369 4.97 -33.43 -4.89
CA HIS A 369 4.68 -32.32 -3.99
C HIS A 369 3.75 -31.29 -4.61
N LEU A 370 3.91 -31.02 -5.92
CA LEU A 370 2.95 -30.27 -6.72
C LEU A 370 2.28 -31.22 -7.72
N LYS A 371 0.94 -31.21 -7.79
CA LYS A 371 0.18 -32.09 -8.71
C LYS A 371 0.23 -31.55 -10.13
N LEU A 372 1.39 -31.64 -10.78
CA LEU A 372 1.63 -31.10 -12.11
C LEU A 372 2.39 -32.12 -12.97
N LEU A 373 2.16 -32.12 -14.28
CA LEU A 373 2.94 -32.93 -15.21
C LEU A 373 4.23 -32.20 -15.59
N GLU A 374 5.37 -32.89 -15.58
CA GLU A 374 6.68 -32.26 -15.85
C GLU A 374 6.75 -31.58 -17.23
N ASN A 375 6.10 -32.17 -18.24
CA ASN A 375 6.01 -31.63 -19.60
C ASN A 375 5.02 -30.46 -19.74
N HIS A 376 4.27 -30.12 -18.68
CA HIS A 376 3.39 -28.94 -18.61
C HIS A 376 4.05 -27.76 -17.90
N VAL A 377 5.33 -27.91 -17.49
CA VAL A 377 6.15 -26.86 -16.87
C VAL A 377 7.19 -26.37 -17.87
N PHE A 378 7.15 -25.09 -18.23
CA PHE A 378 8.01 -24.54 -19.28
C PHE A 378 8.40 -23.09 -19.04
N GLN A 379 9.55 -22.69 -19.57
CA GLN A 379 10.00 -21.30 -19.51
C GLN A 379 9.32 -20.52 -20.64
N PHE A 380 8.66 -19.42 -20.33
CA PHE A 380 7.93 -18.62 -21.32
C PHE A 380 7.85 -17.16 -20.89
N ASP A 381 8.26 -16.24 -21.77
CA ASP A 381 8.03 -14.81 -21.59
C ASP A 381 6.64 -14.44 -22.11
N PHE A 382 5.67 -14.39 -21.20
CA PHE A 382 4.27 -14.11 -21.56
C PHE A 382 4.04 -12.74 -22.20
N LEU A 383 4.98 -11.80 -22.20
CA LEU A 383 4.83 -10.50 -22.89
C LEU A 383 5.65 -10.40 -24.18
N ASN A 384 6.48 -11.39 -24.51
CA ASN A 384 7.36 -11.33 -25.69
C ASN A 384 7.30 -12.58 -26.58
N ASP A 385 7.16 -13.76 -25.99
CA ASP A 385 7.21 -15.02 -26.75
C ASP A 385 5.91 -15.30 -27.49
N ASP A 386 6.00 -15.95 -28.65
CA ASP A 386 4.86 -16.40 -29.45
C ASP A 386 4.26 -17.69 -28.87
N PHE A 387 2.94 -17.72 -28.68
CA PHE A 387 2.19 -18.87 -28.17
C PHE A 387 2.31 -20.12 -29.04
N PHE A 388 2.65 -19.99 -30.32
CA PHE A 388 2.77 -21.12 -31.26
C PHE A 388 4.22 -21.47 -31.62
N SER A 389 5.19 -20.90 -30.90
CA SER A 389 6.61 -21.26 -31.00
C SER A 389 6.91 -22.59 -30.29
N ASP A 390 8.13 -23.10 -30.47
CA ASP A 390 8.66 -24.27 -29.79
C ASP A 390 8.81 -24.10 -28.26
N LYS A 391 8.73 -22.86 -27.76
CA LYS A 391 8.77 -22.54 -26.32
C LYS A 391 7.50 -22.94 -25.56
N ALA A 392 6.36 -23.08 -26.25
CA ALA A 392 5.11 -23.52 -25.65
C ALA A 392 4.85 -25.00 -25.93
N PRO A 393 4.38 -25.81 -24.94
CA PRO A 393 4.09 -27.23 -25.17
C PRO A 393 3.04 -27.43 -26.28
N LYS A 394 3.26 -28.43 -27.15
CA LYS A 394 2.33 -28.73 -28.25
C LYS A 394 0.89 -28.97 -27.78
N SER A 395 0.71 -29.63 -26.63
CA SER A 395 -0.60 -29.86 -26.03
C SER A 395 -1.32 -28.54 -25.69
N LEU A 396 -0.60 -27.56 -25.13
CA LEU A 396 -1.16 -26.22 -24.90
C LEU A 396 -1.47 -25.50 -26.21
N GLN A 397 -0.58 -25.57 -27.20
CA GLN A 397 -0.83 -24.95 -28.51
C GLN A 397 -2.11 -25.46 -29.18
N GLU A 398 -2.40 -26.76 -29.06
CA GLU A 398 -3.64 -27.36 -29.57
C GLU A 398 -4.89 -26.81 -28.87
N ILE A 399 -4.83 -26.61 -27.55
CA ILE A 399 -5.89 -25.96 -26.77
C ILE A 399 -6.07 -24.51 -27.23
N LEU A 400 -4.98 -23.78 -27.46
CA LEU A 400 -5.03 -22.39 -27.88
C LEU A 400 -5.56 -22.22 -29.31
N LYS A 401 -5.31 -23.16 -30.23
CA LYS A 401 -5.82 -23.12 -31.63
C LYS A 401 -7.33 -23.39 -31.71
N ASP A 402 -7.86 -24.21 -30.82
CA ASP A 402 -9.26 -24.62 -30.81
C ASP A 402 -10.12 -23.65 -29.98
N LYS A 403 -11.10 -23.02 -30.63
CA LYS A 403 -11.97 -22.03 -29.99
C LYS A 403 -12.82 -22.63 -28.86
N GLU A 404 -13.30 -23.86 -28.99
CA GLU A 404 -14.15 -24.48 -27.97
C GLU A 404 -13.29 -24.95 -26.79
N LYS A 405 -12.10 -25.50 -27.04
CA LYS A 405 -11.15 -25.83 -25.96
C LYS A 405 -10.69 -24.58 -25.22
N ARG A 406 -10.48 -23.47 -25.93
CA ARG A 406 -10.10 -22.18 -25.33
C ARG A 406 -11.17 -21.62 -24.39
N LYS A 407 -12.46 -21.87 -24.64
CA LYS A 407 -13.54 -21.52 -23.69
C LYS A 407 -13.45 -22.28 -22.37
N LYS A 408 -12.77 -23.42 -22.38
CA LYS A 408 -12.49 -24.25 -21.20
C LYS A 408 -11.08 -24.03 -20.65
N LEU A 409 -10.44 -22.91 -20.97
CA LEU A 409 -9.16 -22.51 -20.40
C LEU A 409 -9.36 -21.39 -19.37
N ILE A 410 -8.83 -21.61 -18.17
CA ILE A 410 -8.69 -20.62 -17.11
C ILE A 410 -7.25 -20.13 -17.10
N ILE A 411 -7.07 -18.84 -17.34
CA ILE A 411 -5.81 -18.15 -17.08
C ILE A 411 -5.83 -17.70 -15.61
N TYR A 412 -5.14 -18.43 -14.75
CA TYR A 412 -5.15 -18.25 -13.28
C TYR A 412 -3.82 -17.66 -12.82
N ILE A 413 -3.78 -16.36 -12.50
CA ILE A 413 -2.51 -15.61 -12.46
C ILE A 413 -2.43 -14.60 -11.31
N ASN A 414 -1.22 -14.41 -10.77
CA ASN A 414 -0.84 -13.22 -10.01
C ASN A 414 0.27 -12.47 -10.78
N PRO A 415 -0.09 -11.53 -11.67
CA PRO A 415 0.87 -10.91 -12.57
C PRO A 415 1.77 -9.92 -11.82
N PRO A 416 2.96 -9.59 -12.36
CA PRO A 416 3.83 -8.62 -11.73
C PRO A 416 3.20 -7.21 -11.58
N TYR A 417 3.41 -6.53 -10.43
CA TYR A 417 2.85 -5.19 -10.14
C TYR A 417 3.80 -4.01 -10.39
N ALA A 418 4.60 -4.07 -11.46
CA ALA A 418 5.51 -2.99 -11.85
C ALA A 418 4.79 -1.88 -12.65
N GLU A 419 5.05 -0.61 -12.28
CA GLU A 419 4.53 0.59 -12.97
C GLU A 419 5.67 1.48 -13.48
N ALA A 420 5.70 1.78 -14.78
CA ALA A 420 6.61 2.75 -15.38
C ALA A 420 6.16 4.19 -15.05
N GLY A 421 6.57 4.69 -13.89
CA GLY A 421 6.33 6.08 -13.49
C GLY A 421 6.52 6.35 -12.01
N ASN A 422 7.70 6.10 -11.45
CA ASN A 422 7.92 6.33 -10.02
C ASN A 422 8.33 7.78 -9.69
N LYS A 423 7.85 8.27 -8.53
CA LYS A 423 8.17 9.57 -7.90
C LYS A 423 9.66 9.81 -7.66
N SER A 424 10.52 8.80 -7.82
CA SER A 424 11.98 8.93 -7.70
C SER A 424 12.60 9.86 -8.75
N LYS A 425 11.88 10.18 -9.83
CA LYS A 425 12.29 11.29 -10.73
C LYS A 425 12.32 12.65 -10.04
N MET A 426 11.60 12.86 -8.93
CA MET A 426 11.60 14.13 -8.20
C MET A 426 12.67 14.20 -7.09
N SER A 427 13.33 13.09 -6.73
CA SER A 427 14.36 13.04 -5.67
C SER A 427 15.75 12.63 -6.14
N GLY A 428 15.95 12.37 -7.43
CA GLY A 428 17.28 12.12 -8.03
C GLY A 428 17.95 10.78 -7.66
N THR A 429 17.25 9.84 -7.01
CA THR A 429 17.89 8.66 -6.38
C THR A 429 17.38 7.29 -6.87
N GLY A 430 16.55 7.20 -7.92
CA GLY A 430 15.99 5.90 -8.35
C GLY A 430 16.39 5.48 -9.75
N GLU A 431 17.00 4.29 -9.88
CA GLU A 431 17.18 3.60 -11.15
C GLU A 431 15.84 3.25 -11.84
N HIS A 432 15.89 3.08 -13.17
CA HIS A 432 14.75 2.95 -14.07
C HIS A 432 13.83 1.73 -13.77
N LYS A 433 12.69 1.95 -13.08
CA LYS A 433 11.52 1.03 -13.16
C LYS A 433 10.85 1.01 -14.56
N ALA A 434 11.34 1.84 -15.50
CA ALA A 434 10.79 1.96 -16.84
C ALA A 434 11.05 0.74 -17.72
N LYS A 435 12.19 0.03 -17.55
CA LYS A 435 12.60 -1.04 -18.47
C LYS A 435 11.62 -2.22 -18.48
N VAL A 436 11.18 -2.67 -17.30
CA VAL A 436 10.33 -3.87 -17.15
C VAL A 436 8.94 -3.69 -17.76
N ALA A 437 8.34 -2.50 -17.62
CA ALA A 437 7.01 -2.24 -18.15
C ALA A 437 7.01 -1.65 -19.57
N ARG A 438 8.10 -1.06 -20.06
CA ARG A 438 8.12 -0.41 -21.39
C ARG A 438 8.86 -1.17 -22.48
N ASP A 439 9.78 -2.07 -22.11
CA ASP A 439 10.63 -2.75 -23.08
C ASP A 439 10.09 -4.16 -23.37
N ASN A 440 8.82 -4.27 -23.80
CA ASN A 440 8.22 -5.55 -24.23
C ASN A 440 7.28 -5.40 -25.43
N LEU A 441 7.06 -6.50 -26.15
CA LEU A 441 6.28 -6.55 -27.39
C LEU A 441 4.84 -6.06 -27.20
N ILE A 442 4.18 -6.47 -26.11
CA ILE A 442 2.79 -6.11 -25.83
C ILE A 442 2.62 -4.62 -25.53
N CYS A 443 3.59 -4.02 -24.85
CA CYS A 443 3.63 -2.59 -24.58
C CYS A 443 3.56 -1.77 -25.89
N GLU A 444 4.32 -2.16 -26.90
CA GLU A 444 4.30 -1.47 -28.20
C GLU A 444 3.08 -1.87 -29.04
N LYS A 445 2.74 -3.17 -29.09
CA LYS A 445 1.65 -3.69 -29.93
C LYS A 445 0.27 -3.12 -29.57
N TYR A 446 -0.03 -2.98 -28.27
CA TYR A 446 -1.36 -2.54 -27.79
C TYR A 446 -1.32 -1.18 -27.08
N LYS A 447 -0.33 -0.35 -27.40
CA LYS A 447 -0.13 0.98 -26.80
C LYS A 447 -1.37 1.87 -26.85
N ASN A 448 -2.10 1.84 -27.96
CA ASN A 448 -3.28 2.68 -28.20
C ASN A 448 -4.48 2.20 -27.39
N GLU A 449 -4.69 0.89 -27.30
CA GLU A 449 -5.75 0.26 -26.52
C GLU A 449 -5.51 0.36 -25.01
N LEU A 450 -4.25 0.27 -24.59
CA LEU A 450 -3.86 0.42 -23.18
C LEU A 450 -3.85 1.89 -22.74
N GLY A 451 -3.50 2.82 -23.63
CA GLY A 451 -3.33 4.23 -23.28
C GLY A 451 -2.35 4.41 -22.11
N LYS A 452 -2.75 5.17 -21.08
CA LYS A 452 -1.90 5.36 -19.89
C LYS A 452 -1.77 4.12 -19.01
N ALA A 453 -2.70 3.16 -19.10
CA ALA A 453 -2.61 1.88 -18.40
C ALA A 453 -1.42 1.05 -18.90
N ASN A 454 -0.87 1.36 -20.08
CA ASN A 454 0.30 0.69 -20.62
C ASN A 454 1.54 0.79 -19.72
N ASN A 455 1.57 1.72 -18.76
CA ASN A 455 2.65 1.77 -17.80
C ASN A 455 2.58 0.65 -16.75
N GLU A 456 1.49 -0.10 -16.65
CA GLU A 456 1.29 -1.16 -15.65
C GLU A 456 1.38 -2.53 -16.29
N VAL A 457 2.31 -3.36 -15.82
CA VAL A 457 2.58 -4.70 -16.38
C VAL A 457 1.34 -5.60 -16.34
N PHE A 458 0.59 -5.61 -15.23
CA PHE A 458 -0.63 -6.43 -15.14
C PHE A 458 -1.68 -6.05 -16.20
N ALA A 459 -1.74 -4.78 -16.61
CA ALA A 459 -2.67 -4.32 -17.65
C ALA A 459 -2.27 -4.88 -19.03
N GLN A 460 -0.97 -5.01 -19.30
CA GLN A 460 -0.45 -5.62 -20.52
C GLN A 460 -0.78 -7.11 -20.59
N PHE A 461 -0.63 -7.86 -19.48
CA PHE A 461 -1.09 -9.25 -19.37
C PHE A 461 -2.57 -9.36 -19.72
N PHE A 462 -3.43 -8.55 -19.08
CA PHE A 462 -4.87 -8.56 -19.34
C PHE A 462 -5.20 -8.27 -20.80
N MET A 463 -4.53 -7.29 -21.40
CA MET A 463 -4.76 -6.92 -22.79
C MET A 463 -4.32 -8.02 -23.76
N ARG A 464 -3.16 -8.65 -23.54
CA ARG A 464 -2.71 -9.78 -24.35
C ARG A 464 -3.70 -10.94 -24.26
N ILE A 465 -4.12 -11.30 -23.05
CA ILE A 465 -5.12 -12.36 -22.82
C ILE A 465 -6.42 -12.03 -23.56
N TYR A 466 -6.93 -10.81 -23.39
CA TYR A 466 -8.20 -10.40 -23.99
C TYR A 466 -8.16 -10.34 -25.53
N LYS A 467 -7.05 -9.88 -26.11
CA LYS A 467 -6.92 -9.66 -27.57
C LYS A 467 -6.43 -10.88 -28.33
N GLU A 468 -5.58 -11.71 -27.73
CA GLU A 468 -4.96 -12.86 -28.39
C GLU A 468 -5.59 -14.20 -27.95
N LEU A 469 -6.04 -14.29 -26.69
CA LEU A 469 -6.65 -15.49 -26.11
C LEU A 469 -8.15 -15.30 -25.85
N ASN A 470 -8.84 -14.50 -26.65
CA ASN A 470 -10.27 -14.23 -26.47
C ASN A 470 -11.10 -15.52 -26.34
N GLY A 471 -11.98 -15.58 -25.33
CA GLY A 471 -12.84 -16.71 -25.02
C GLY A 471 -12.49 -17.44 -23.72
N VAL A 472 -11.33 -17.18 -23.12
CA VAL A 472 -10.91 -17.77 -21.83
C VAL A 472 -11.63 -17.16 -20.62
N ILE A 473 -11.56 -17.87 -19.49
CA ILE A 473 -11.79 -17.29 -18.17
C ILE A 473 -10.46 -16.71 -17.67
N LEU A 474 -10.45 -15.44 -17.26
CA LEU A 474 -9.32 -14.79 -16.61
C LEU A 474 -9.59 -14.66 -15.11
N ALA A 475 -8.86 -15.41 -14.30
CA ALA A 475 -8.91 -15.37 -12.85
C ALA A 475 -7.60 -14.77 -12.31
N SER A 476 -7.64 -13.53 -11.81
CA SER A 476 -6.42 -12.77 -11.55
C SER A 476 -6.43 -12.07 -10.20
N PHE A 477 -5.30 -12.13 -9.50
CA PHE A 477 -4.93 -11.11 -8.52
C PHE A 477 -4.48 -9.84 -9.25
N SER A 478 -4.94 -8.66 -8.81
CA SER A 478 -4.50 -7.37 -9.36
C SER A 478 -4.79 -6.19 -8.43
N LYS A 479 -4.07 -5.08 -8.64
CA LYS A 479 -4.51 -3.77 -8.11
C LYS A 479 -5.84 -3.42 -8.78
N LEU A 480 -6.76 -2.79 -8.04
CA LEU A 480 -8.08 -2.37 -8.55
C LEU A 480 -8.05 -1.17 -9.53
N LYS A 481 -6.87 -0.81 -10.08
CA LYS A 481 -6.72 0.33 -11.00
C LYS A 481 -7.47 0.10 -12.32
N ASN A 482 -7.59 -1.16 -12.77
CA ASN A 482 -8.42 -1.52 -13.92
C ASN A 482 -9.88 -1.09 -13.75
N LEU A 483 -10.45 -1.21 -12.55
CA LEU A 483 -11.84 -0.87 -12.25
C LEU A 483 -12.07 0.66 -12.14
N GLN A 484 -11.21 1.36 -11.41
CA GLN A 484 -11.48 2.75 -10.98
C GLN A 484 -10.36 3.77 -11.28
N GLY A 485 -9.21 3.33 -11.79
CA GLY A 485 -8.09 4.21 -12.08
C GLY A 485 -8.40 5.16 -13.25
N SER A 486 -8.10 6.45 -13.09
CA SER A 486 -8.26 7.46 -14.15
C SER A 486 -7.38 7.18 -15.37
N ASN A 487 -6.14 6.71 -15.15
CA ASN A 487 -5.24 6.27 -16.22
C ASN A 487 -5.73 5.02 -16.98
N PHE A 488 -6.71 4.29 -16.44
CA PHE A 488 -7.26 3.07 -17.02
C PHE A 488 -8.56 3.29 -17.80
N LYS A 489 -8.93 4.56 -18.05
CA LYS A 489 -10.10 4.89 -18.85
C LYS A 489 -10.06 4.23 -20.23
N LYS A 490 -8.96 4.41 -20.97
CA LYS A 490 -8.80 3.80 -22.32
C LYS A 490 -8.82 2.27 -22.27
N PHE A 491 -8.15 1.68 -21.26
CA PHE A 491 -8.21 0.25 -21.01
C PHE A 491 -9.65 -0.25 -20.86
N ARG A 492 -10.50 0.43 -20.07
CA ARG A 492 -11.92 0.05 -19.87
C ARG A 492 -12.81 0.30 -21.09
N GLU A 493 -12.40 1.13 -22.04
CA GLU A 493 -13.10 1.25 -23.34
C GLU A 493 -12.92 -0.02 -24.17
N VAL A 494 -11.77 -0.68 -24.04
CA VAL A 494 -11.42 -1.88 -24.83
C VAL A 494 -11.74 -3.18 -24.10
N PHE A 495 -11.30 -3.31 -22.84
CA PHE A 495 -11.51 -4.50 -22.02
C PHE A 495 -12.95 -4.53 -21.50
N LYS A 496 -13.81 -5.31 -22.17
CA LYS A 496 -15.25 -5.45 -21.89
C LYS A 496 -15.61 -6.85 -21.41
N ALA A 497 -14.68 -7.56 -20.79
CA ALA A 497 -14.90 -8.88 -20.21
C ALA A 497 -16.06 -8.85 -19.18
N GLU A 498 -16.86 -9.91 -19.13
CA GLU A 498 -17.94 -10.04 -18.17
C GLU A 498 -17.38 -10.41 -16.79
N PHE A 499 -17.77 -9.68 -15.75
CA PHE A 499 -17.33 -9.98 -14.39
C PHE A 499 -18.14 -11.15 -13.80
N LYS A 500 -17.47 -12.21 -13.34
CA LYS A 500 -18.10 -13.41 -12.77
C LYS A 500 -18.07 -13.47 -11.24
N GLY A 501 -17.15 -12.75 -10.59
CA GLY A 501 -17.03 -12.73 -9.14
C GLY A 501 -15.64 -12.41 -8.65
N GLY A 502 -15.50 -12.12 -7.35
CA GLY A 502 -14.21 -11.80 -6.75
C GLY A 502 -14.27 -11.25 -5.33
N PHE A 503 -13.10 -11.00 -4.76
CA PHE A 503 -12.92 -10.41 -3.44
C PHE A 503 -11.75 -9.43 -3.40
N MET A 504 -11.63 -8.64 -2.34
CA MET A 504 -10.52 -7.72 -2.08
C MET A 504 -9.94 -7.89 -0.67
N VAL A 505 -8.63 -7.69 -0.56
CA VAL A 505 -7.83 -7.84 0.68
C VAL A 505 -6.82 -6.69 0.82
N PRO A 506 -6.31 -6.43 2.04
CA PRO A 506 -5.23 -5.46 2.24
C PRO A 506 -3.97 -5.89 1.48
N ALA A 507 -3.35 -4.96 0.75
CA ALA A 507 -2.18 -5.26 -0.06
C ALA A 507 -0.96 -5.71 0.77
N ASP A 508 -0.81 -5.22 2.00
CA ASP A 508 0.26 -5.56 2.95
C ASP A 508 0.19 -6.99 3.50
N THR A 509 -0.79 -7.78 3.07
CA THR A 509 -0.86 -9.23 3.30
C THR A 509 -0.03 -10.02 2.29
N PHE A 510 0.34 -9.44 1.15
CA PHE A 510 1.23 -10.06 0.17
C PHE A 510 2.68 -9.74 0.53
N ASP A 511 3.54 -10.75 0.51
CA ASP A 511 4.95 -10.59 0.88
C ASP A 511 5.61 -9.49 0.02
N ASN A 512 6.28 -8.54 0.68
CA ASN A 512 6.99 -7.41 0.08
C ASN A 512 6.11 -6.34 -0.61
N VAL A 513 4.79 -6.36 -0.44
CA VAL A 513 3.94 -5.25 -0.88
C VAL A 513 3.82 -4.21 0.23
N LYS A 514 4.35 -3.00 -0.02
CA LYS A 514 4.24 -1.86 0.91
C LYS A 514 3.12 -0.91 0.46
N GLY A 515 2.16 -0.63 1.35
CA GLY A 515 1.17 0.43 1.15
C GLY A 515 -0.23 0.10 1.64
N GLN A 516 -1.06 1.13 1.77
CA GLN A 516 -2.44 1.04 2.21
C GLN A 516 -3.38 1.12 1.00
N PHE A 517 -3.49 0.03 0.26
CA PHE A 517 -4.39 -0.12 -0.89
C PHE A 517 -4.89 -1.57 -0.97
N PRO A 518 -5.92 -1.87 -1.77
CA PRO A 518 -6.43 -3.23 -1.90
C PRO A 518 -5.78 -3.97 -3.08
N ILE A 519 -5.62 -5.28 -2.91
CA ILE A 519 -5.45 -6.24 -4.00
C ILE A 519 -6.76 -7.01 -4.14
N GLY A 520 -7.24 -7.16 -5.36
CA GLY A 520 -8.45 -7.93 -5.66
C GLY A 520 -8.12 -9.23 -6.39
N PHE A 521 -8.82 -10.31 -6.05
CA PHE A 521 -8.95 -11.47 -6.91
C PHE A 521 -10.22 -11.32 -7.75
N LEU A 522 -10.07 -11.28 -9.07
CA LEU A 522 -11.14 -10.95 -10.01
C LEU A 522 -11.26 -12.05 -11.06
N VAL A 523 -12.47 -12.58 -11.23
CA VAL A 523 -12.81 -13.59 -12.25
C VAL A 523 -13.60 -12.92 -13.37
N TRP A 524 -13.09 -13.05 -14.60
CA TRP A 524 -13.65 -12.46 -15.81
C TRP A 524 -13.87 -13.52 -16.88
N ASP A 525 -14.96 -13.42 -17.61
CA ASP A 525 -15.18 -14.15 -18.86
C ASP A 525 -14.88 -13.23 -20.04
N THR A 526 -13.89 -13.60 -20.85
CA THR A 526 -13.44 -12.77 -21.98
C THR A 526 -14.25 -12.99 -23.25
N SER A 527 -15.24 -13.89 -23.25
CA SER A 527 -16.06 -14.21 -24.42
C SER A 527 -17.09 -13.15 -24.81
N SER A 528 -17.24 -12.09 -24.01
CA SER A 528 -18.21 -11.02 -24.25
C SER A 528 -18.00 -10.33 -25.61
N ILE A 529 -19.12 -10.24 -26.33
CA ILE A 529 -19.19 -9.86 -27.75
C ILE A 529 -18.70 -8.41 -27.93
N LEU A 530 -17.67 -8.22 -28.75
CA LEU A 530 -17.40 -6.93 -29.40
C LEU A 530 -18.66 -6.51 -30.18
N PRO A 531 -19.22 -5.31 -30.00
CA PRO A 531 -20.15 -4.77 -30.99
C PRO A 531 -19.43 -4.79 -32.34
N LYS A 532 -19.98 -5.51 -33.32
CA LYS A 532 -19.55 -5.40 -34.71
C LYS A 532 -19.83 -3.96 -35.14
N GLU A 533 -18.81 -3.11 -35.18
CA GLU A 533 -18.85 -2.02 -36.13
C GLU A 533 -18.73 -2.67 -37.52
N ASN A 534 -19.84 -2.66 -38.26
CA ASN A 534 -19.89 -3.15 -39.63
C ASN A 534 -18.81 -2.45 -40.47
N PRO A 535 -17.85 -3.17 -41.06
CA PRO A 535 -17.05 -2.64 -42.15
C PRO A 535 -17.87 -2.76 -43.43
N LEU A 536 -18.12 -1.61 -44.06
CA LEU A 536 -18.42 -1.43 -45.49
C LEU A 536 -19.73 -2.02 -46.03
N ASN A 537 -20.67 -1.13 -46.32
CA ASN A 537 -21.42 -1.17 -47.57
C ASN A 537 -21.36 0.23 -48.18
N LEU A 538 -20.58 0.39 -49.25
CA LEU A 538 -20.77 1.34 -50.35
C LEU A 538 -19.62 1.10 -51.35
N GLU A 539 -19.82 0.12 -52.23
CA GLU A 539 -19.22 0.18 -53.56
C GLU A 539 -20.09 1.07 -54.45
N GLY A 540 -19.42 1.90 -55.27
CA GLY A 540 -19.96 2.40 -56.54
C GLY A 540 -20.48 3.85 -56.55
N ASN A 541 -19.59 4.83 -56.78
CA ASN A 541 -19.55 5.55 -58.06
C ASN A 541 -18.49 6.68 -58.10
N SER A 542 -17.52 6.48 -58.99
CA SER A 542 -16.90 7.41 -59.95
C SER A 542 -16.64 8.89 -59.63
N LYS A 543 -15.34 9.23 -59.79
CA LYS A 543 -14.72 10.34 -60.56
C LYS A 543 -14.65 11.78 -60.00
N GLU A 544 -13.45 12.33 -60.24
CA GLU A 544 -13.04 13.76 -60.33
C GLU A 544 -13.02 14.53 -58.99
N GLU A 545 -12.02 15.34 -58.61
CA GLU A 545 -11.00 16.07 -59.36
C GLU A 545 -9.85 16.46 -58.39
N LYS A 546 -8.63 16.57 -58.91
CA LYS A 546 -7.50 17.26 -58.25
C LYS A 546 -7.61 18.76 -58.54
N GLN A 547 -7.49 19.62 -57.52
CA GLN A 547 -6.78 20.90 -57.64
C GLN A 547 -6.46 21.55 -56.27
N ASN A 548 -5.22 22.02 -56.16
CA ASN A 548 -4.63 23.11 -55.35
C ASN A 548 -5.63 23.97 -54.52
N SER A 549 -5.35 24.45 -53.31
CA SER A 549 -4.19 25.25 -52.86
C SER A 549 -4.40 25.69 -51.39
N ASN A 550 -3.30 26.04 -50.73
CA ASN A 550 -3.16 26.83 -49.49
C ASN A 550 -4.38 27.69 -49.07
N LEU A 551 -4.72 27.70 -47.78
CA LEU A 551 -4.86 28.93 -46.96
C LEU A 551 -5.31 28.60 -45.52
N ILE A 552 -4.42 28.95 -44.59
CA ILE A 552 -4.63 29.66 -43.31
C ILE A 552 -5.72 29.12 -42.34
N LEU A 553 -5.24 28.84 -41.12
CA LEU A 553 -5.99 28.71 -39.87
C LEU A 553 -6.96 29.88 -39.68
N ASP A 554 -8.25 29.59 -39.48
CA ASP A 554 -9.11 30.42 -38.66
C ASP A 554 -10.01 29.57 -37.76
N GLN A 555 -9.91 29.89 -36.47
CA GLN A 555 -10.79 29.39 -35.42
C GLN A 555 -12.15 30.08 -35.58
N ASP A 556 -13.18 29.33 -35.96
CA ASP A 556 -14.56 29.53 -35.52
C ASP A 556 -15.47 28.56 -36.28
N ASN A 557 -16.00 27.55 -35.57
CA ASN A 557 -17.37 27.01 -35.73
C ASN A 557 -17.52 25.65 -35.02
N LEU A 558 -17.97 25.71 -33.77
CA LEU A 558 -18.80 24.65 -33.19
C LEU A 558 -19.82 25.31 -32.24
N LYS A 559 -20.75 26.04 -32.83
CA LYS A 559 -22.07 26.31 -32.24
C LYS A 559 -23.04 25.39 -32.95
N ASP A 560 -23.47 24.34 -32.25
CA ASP A 560 -24.85 23.86 -32.20
C ASP A 560 -24.86 22.54 -31.43
N ASN A 561 -25.07 22.66 -30.12
CA ASN A 561 -25.42 21.55 -29.24
C ASN A 561 -26.79 21.90 -28.61
N PRO A 562 -27.83 21.07 -28.79
CA PRO A 562 -29.20 21.40 -28.39
C PRO A 562 -29.38 21.19 -26.89
N LEU A 563 -28.92 22.15 -26.08
CA LEU A 563 -29.26 22.30 -24.66
C LEU A 563 -29.35 23.79 -24.28
N LYS A 564 -30.08 24.56 -25.07
CA LYS A 564 -30.59 25.87 -24.67
C LYS A 564 -32.11 25.79 -24.69
N GLU A 565 -32.68 25.55 -23.50
CA GLU A 565 -33.96 26.04 -23.01
C GLU A 565 -34.48 25.08 -21.94
N HIS A 566 -34.06 25.30 -20.69
CA HIS A 566 -34.92 25.41 -19.50
C HIS A 566 -34.02 25.58 -18.27
N PHE A 567 -34.50 26.39 -17.32
CA PHE A 567 -33.90 26.79 -16.03
C PHE A 567 -32.96 28.00 -16.07
N CYS A 568 -33.60 29.18 -16.11
CA CYS A 568 -33.09 30.38 -15.48
C CYS A 568 -33.52 30.41 -14.01
N LEU A 569 -32.53 30.73 -13.15
CA LEU A 569 -32.57 31.26 -11.77
C LEU A 569 -32.81 30.25 -10.64
N LEU A 570 -31.75 30.02 -9.84
CA LEU A 570 -31.57 30.63 -8.52
C LEU A 570 -30.07 30.72 -8.20
N ASP A 571 -29.65 31.87 -7.67
CA ASP A 571 -28.31 32.46 -7.79
C ASP A 571 -27.71 32.69 -6.39
N ILE A 572 -26.44 32.34 -6.17
CA ILE A 572 -25.74 32.49 -4.88
C ILE A 572 -25.09 33.90 -4.81
N ASN A 573 -25.92 34.93 -5.05
CA ASN A 573 -25.69 36.38 -4.88
C ASN A 573 -25.02 37.17 -6.04
N ALA A 574 -25.79 38.01 -6.77
CA ALA A 574 -25.22 39.17 -7.47
C ALA A 574 -26.20 40.38 -7.62
N PRO A 575 -25.74 41.63 -7.36
CA PRO A 575 -26.50 42.86 -7.59
C PRO A 575 -26.29 43.44 -9.00
N ASN A 576 -27.34 44.09 -9.51
CA ASN A 576 -27.43 44.98 -10.67
C ASN A 576 -27.31 44.39 -12.09
N ARG A 577 -28.46 44.15 -12.74
CA ARG A 577 -28.66 44.48 -14.16
C ARG A 577 -30.05 45.11 -14.38
N LYS A 578 -30.06 46.31 -14.98
CA LYS A 578 -31.25 47.07 -15.37
C LYS A 578 -32.14 46.24 -16.31
N MET A 579 -33.43 46.16 -15.98
CA MET A 579 -34.48 45.65 -16.85
C MET A 579 -34.72 46.61 -18.03
N CYS A 580 -34.91 46.04 -19.23
CA CYS A 580 -35.62 46.68 -20.35
C CYS A 580 -36.99 45.98 -20.48
N PRO A 581 -38.09 46.69 -20.77
CA PRO A 581 -39.44 46.19 -20.53
C PRO A 581 -39.92 45.20 -21.61
N GLN A 582 -40.75 44.26 -21.15
CA GLN A 582 -41.42 43.22 -21.93
C GLN A 582 -42.34 43.80 -23.02
N SER A 583 -42.35 43.16 -24.20
CA SER A 583 -43.50 43.18 -25.11
C SER A 583 -44.27 41.85 -25.03
N ARG A 584 -45.59 42.01 -24.95
CA ARG A 584 -46.68 41.01 -24.93
C ARG A 584 -46.56 40.04 -26.12
N THR A 585 -46.99 38.77 -26.09
CA THR A 585 -48.40 38.33 -26.07
C THR A 585 -48.60 36.82 -25.82
N ARG A 586 -49.79 36.50 -25.26
CA ARG A 586 -50.57 35.23 -25.16
C ARG A 586 -50.31 34.20 -26.31
N THR A 587 -50.49 32.88 -26.17
CA THR A 587 -51.74 32.17 -25.75
C THR A 587 -51.54 30.65 -25.55
N LYS A 588 -52.14 30.11 -24.47
CA LYS A 588 -52.72 28.77 -24.20
C LYS A 588 -52.14 27.47 -24.83
N GLY A 589 -51.82 26.52 -23.94
CA GLY A 589 -51.92 25.08 -24.18
C GLY A 589 -51.51 24.27 -22.94
N ILE A 590 -52.48 23.67 -22.24
CA ILE A 590 -52.26 22.79 -21.09
C ILE A 590 -51.66 21.47 -21.57
N GLN A 591 -50.46 21.11 -21.10
CA GLN A 591 -50.01 19.71 -21.09
C GLN A 591 -49.44 19.35 -19.71
N LYS A 592 -49.95 18.22 -19.21
CA LYS A 592 -49.61 17.58 -17.94
C LYS A 592 -48.09 17.47 -17.76
N HIS A 593 -47.59 17.94 -16.62
CA HIS A 593 -46.24 17.63 -16.16
C HIS A 593 -46.12 16.12 -15.91
N SER A 594 -45.44 15.42 -16.83
CA SER A 594 -44.85 14.11 -16.58
C SER A 594 -43.53 14.33 -15.83
N THR A 595 -43.47 13.87 -14.60
CA THR A 595 -42.25 13.75 -13.78
C THR A 595 -41.31 12.70 -14.38
N THR A 596 -40.44 13.11 -15.31
CA THR A 596 -39.32 12.28 -15.75
C THR A 596 -38.11 12.50 -14.85
N ALA A 597 -37.72 11.44 -14.14
CA ALA A 597 -36.53 11.36 -13.29
C ALA A 597 -35.22 11.68 -14.05
N PRO A 598 -34.19 12.27 -13.40
CA PRO A 598 -32.94 12.60 -14.06
C PRO A 598 -32.07 11.35 -14.27
N PHE A 599 -31.56 11.20 -15.49
CA PHE A 599 -30.38 10.41 -15.92
C PHE A 599 -30.11 9.05 -15.22
N LYS A 600 -30.81 7.99 -15.64
CA LYS A 600 -30.32 6.61 -15.49
C LYS A 600 -29.39 6.24 -16.65
N THR A 601 -28.10 6.53 -16.53
CA THR A 601 -27.08 5.80 -17.29
C THR A 601 -26.73 4.55 -16.47
N PRO A 602 -26.71 3.32 -17.01
CA PRO A 602 -26.36 2.15 -16.23
C PRO A 602 -24.88 2.28 -15.79
N LEU A 603 -24.63 2.58 -14.52
CA LEU A 603 -23.30 2.40 -13.96
C LEU A 603 -23.01 0.89 -13.94
N HIS A 604 -21.94 0.48 -14.60
CA HIS A 604 -21.44 -0.88 -14.45
C HIS A 604 -20.71 -0.98 -13.11
N ALA A 605 -21.33 -1.61 -12.12
CA ALA A 605 -20.77 -1.82 -10.80
C ALA A 605 -20.28 -3.26 -10.65
N VAL A 606 -19.15 -3.43 -9.97
CA VAL A 606 -18.59 -4.73 -9.59
C VAL A 606 -18.73 -4.86 -8.07
N SER A 607 -19.35 -5.93 -7.59
CA SER A 607 -19.44 -6.21 -6.16
C SER A 607 -18.31 -7.13 -5.73
N LEU A 608 -17.53 -6.73 -4.74
CA LEU A 608 -16.45 -7.53 -4.15
C LEU A 608 -16.73 -7.75 -2.66
N GLU A 609 -16.53 -8.98 -2.19
CA GLU A 609 -16.42 -9.24 -0.76
C GLU A 609 -15.07 -8.72 -0.24
N ILE A 610 -15.05 -8.28 1.02
CA ILE A 610 -13.90 -7.68 1.67
C ILE A 610 -13.45 -8.60 2.79
N PHE A 611 -12.16 -8.92 2.84
CA PHE A 611 -11.56 -9.69 3.93
C PHE A 611 -10.47 -8.89 4.64
N ASP A 612 -10.28 -9.14 5.94
CA ASP A 612 -9.15 -8.61 6.71
C ASP A 612 -7.85 -9.38 6.42
N SER A 613 -6.75 -9.06 7.12
CA SER A 613 -5.45 -9.70 6.92
C SER A 613 -5.39 -11.18 7.35
N PHE A 614 -6.39 -11.66 8.07
CA PHE A 614 -6.49 -13.03 8.60
C PHE A 614 -7.58 -13.85 7.90
N GLY A 615 -8.21 -13.30 6.85
CA GLY A 615 -9.30 -13.95 6.11
C GLY A 615 -10.68 -13.81 6.77
N GLY A 616 -10.83 -12.94 7.77
CA GLY A 616 -12.11 -12.57 8.36
C GLY A 616 -12.95 -11.74 7.41
N PHE A 617 -14.22 -12.10 7.21
CA PHE A 617 -15.14 -11.37 6.34
C PHE A 617 -15.54 -10.03 6.97
N LEU A 618 -15.39 -8.94 6.22
CA LEU A 618 -15.70 -7.56 6.65
C LEU A 618 -16.96 -6.97 5.99
N GLY A 619 -17.52 -7.64 4.99
CA GLY A 619 -18.68 -7.16 4.23
C GLY A 619 -18.45 -7.20 2.72
N SER A 620 -19.31 -6.50 1.98
CA SER A 620 -19.20 -6.37 0.52
C SER A 620 -19.18 -4.89 0.12
N LYS A 621 -18.47 -4.60 -0.96
CA LYS A 621 -18.35 -3.25 -1.53
C LYS A 621 -18.65 -3.27 -3.01
N LYS A 622 -19.47 -2.32 -3.47
CA LYS A 622 -19.62 -2.05 -4.90
C LYS A 622 -18.55 -1.07 -5.36
N ILE A 623 -17.90 -1.42 -6.44
CA ILE A 623 -16.93 -0.60 -7.14
C ILE A 623 -17.56 -0.19 -8.46
N TYR A 624 -17.83 1.10 -8.56
CA TYR A 624 -18.38 1.70 -9.76
C TYR A 624 -17.30 1.86 -10.81
N THR A 625 -17.40 1.10 -11.91
CA THR A 625 -16.45 1.21 -13.02
C THR A 625 -16.82 2.43 -13.86
N HIS A 626 -15.90 3.38 -13.98
CA HIS A 626 -16.07 4.53 -14.86
C HIS A 626 -15.95 4.08 -16.31
N THR A 627 -17.04 3.59 -16.88
CA THR A 627 -17.10 3.20 -18.29
C THR A 627 -17.74 4.28 -19.17
N ILE A 628 -18.31 5.35 -18.61
CA ILE A 628 -18.93 6.42 -19.39
C ILE A 628 -18.66 7.79 -18.76
N ASP A 629 -18.04 8.68 -19.54
CA ASP A 629 -17.67 10.09 -19.29
C ASP A 629 -18.81 11.05 -18.92
N LYS A 630 -19.93 10.59 -18.36
CA LYS A 630 -21.08 11.47 -18.06
C LYS A 630 -21.17 11.92 -16.61
N MET A 631 -20.38 11.35 -15.70
CA MET A 631 -20.40 11.78 -14.30
C MET A 631 -19.34 12.85 -14.05
N LEU A 632 -19.80 14.06 -13.75
CA LEU A 632 -18.91 15.13 -13.30
C LEU A 632 -18.23 14.74 -11.99
N THR A 633 -16.92 14.97 -11.93
CA THR A 633 -16.17 14.84 -10.68
C THR A 633 -16.49 15.99 -9.74
N LEU A 634 -16.18 15.83 -8.46
CA LEU A 634 -16.35 16.92 -7.50
C LEU A 634 -15.47 18.13 -7.83
N VAL A 635 -14.28 17.88 -8.41
CA VAL A 635 -13.37 18.94 -8.88
C VAL A 635 -13.97 19.68 -10.09
N ASP A 636 -14.53 18.96 -11.06
CA ASP A 636 -15.20 19.59 -12.22
C ASP A 636 -16.41 20.41 -11.77
N TYR A 637 -17.16 19.93 -10.78
CA TYR A 637 -18.26 20.67 -10.18
C TYR A 637 -17.80 21.96 -9.53
N LEU A 638 -16.75 21.91 -8.69
CA LEU A 638 -16.16 23.09 -8.06
C LEU A 638 -15.73 24.14 -9.09
N GLN A 639 -15.12 23.73 -10.20
CA GLN A 639 -14.64 24.66 -11.23
C GLN A 639 -15.74 25.48 -11.91
N LYS A 640 -17.01 25.02 -11.88
CA LYS A 640 -18.15 25.79 -12.42
C LYS A 640 -18.43 27.06 -11.62
N PHE A 641 -18.01 27.11 -10.36
CA PHE A 641 -18.24 28.22 -9.44
C PHE A 641 -17.03 29.14 -9.28
N GLN A 642 -16.07 29.09 -10.21
CA GLN A 642 -14.91 29.97 -10.19
C GLN A 642 -15.35 31.44 -10.15
N PRO A 643 -14.91 32.23 -9.17
CA PRO A 643 -15.24 33.65 -9.09
C PRO A 643 -14.80 34.40 -10.35
N THR A 644 -15.70 35.21 -10.88
CA THR A 644 -15.45 36.07 -12.05
C THR A 644 -15.16 37.52 -11.68
N LYS A 645 -15.47 37.91 -10.44
CA LYS A 645 -15.25 39.26 -9.89
C LYS A 645 -13.98 39.30 -9.04
N LYS A 646 -13.33 40.47 -9.01
CA LYS A 646 -12.20 40.77 -8.12
C LYS A 646 -12.71 41.12 -6.71
N ASP A 647 -13.36 40.18 -6.06
CA ASP A 647 -13.69 40.31 -4.64
C ASP A 647 -12.45 40.01 -3.78
N THR A 648 -12.45 40.46 -2.52
CA THR A 648 -11.36 40.21 -1.58
C THR A 648 -11.17 38.70 -1.37
N THR A 649 -10.06 38.17 -1.86
CA THR A 649 -9.68 36.76 -1.64
C THR A 649 -9.25 36.55 -0.19
N LEU A 650 -9.99 35.71 0.52
CA LEU A 650 -9.70 35.34 1.91
C LEU A 650 -8.58 34.29 1.98
N GLY A 651 -8.51 33.40 0.99
CA GLY A 651 -7.51 32.34 0.89
C GLY A 651 -7.72 31.49 -0.36
N TYR A 652 -7.05 30.35 -0.44
CA TYR A 652 -7.12 29.45 -1.59
C TYR A 652 -7.24 27.99 -1.15
N LEU A 653 -8.05 27.20 -1.87
CA LEU A 653 -8.17 25.76 -1.75
C LEU A 653 -7.32 25.07 -2.83
N ASP A 654 -6.44 24.15 -2.43
CA ASP A 654 -5.90 23.14 -3.33
C ASP A 654 -6.93 22.00 -3.45
N PRO A 655 -7.60 21.81 -4.60
CA PRO A 655 -8.60 20.76 -4.75
C PRO A 655 -7.99 19.35 -4.86
N GLY A 656 -6.67 19.24 -5.01
CA GLY A 656 -5.98 17.97 -5.20
C GLY A 656 -6.50 17.18 -6.42
N ARG A 657 -6.39 15.85 -6.35
CA ARG A 657 -6.98 14.94 -7.34
C ARG A 657 -8.23 14.28 -6.76
N ASN A 658 -9.13 13.86 -7.64
CA ASN A 658 -10.50 13.49 -7.30
C ASN A 658 -10.70 12.17 -6.49
N SER A 659 -9.64 11.50 -6.00
CA SER A 659 -9.77 10.23 -5.26
C SER A 659 -9.16 10.24 -3.87
N PHE A 660 -9.55 9.30 -3.01
CA PHE A 660 -8.97 9.14 -1.65
C PHE A 660 -7.44 8.94 -1.65
N GLN A 661 -6.87 8.36 -2.71
CA GLN A 661 -5.41 8.19 -2.84
C GLN A 661 -4.64 9.52 -2.72
N HIS A 662 -5.29 10.63 -3.05
CA HIS A 662 -4.71 11.97 -3.11
C HIS A 662 -5.28 12.92 -2.06
N GLN A 663 -5.95 12.38 -1.04
CA GLN A 663 -6.66 13.15 -0.03
C GLN A 663 -5.76 14.14 0.73
N ASN A 664 -4.51 13.77 0.99
CA ASN A 664 -3.53 14.61 1.69
C ASN A 664 -3.09 15.87 0.91
N LEU A 665 -3.42 15.97 -0.38
CA LEU A 665 -3.16 17.17 -1.18
C LEU A 665 -4.21 18.25 -0.96
N VAL A 666 -5.42 17.87 -0.53
CA VAL A 666 -6.53 18.81 -0.34
C VAL A 666 -6.29 19.63 0.92
N HIS A 667 -6.03 20.93 0.78
CA HIS A 667 -5.78 21.84 1.90
C HIS A 667 -6.16 23.28 1.53
N ILE A 668 -6.33 24.14 2.53
CA ILE A 668 -6.48 25.58 2.33
C ILE A 668 -5.22 26.34 2.80
N SER A 669 -4.86 27.40 2.10
CA SER A 669 -3.69 28.25 2.38
C SER A 669 -3.92 29.71 2.02
N VAL A 670 -3.07 30.61 2.52
CA VAL A 670 -3.13 32.05 2.18
C VAL A 670 -2.64 32.32 0.76
N ILE A 671 -1.67 31.54 0.27
CA ILE A 671 -1.00 31.79 -1.01
C ILE A 671 -1.58 30.90 -2.12
N ASP A 672 -1.73 31.48 -3.31
CA ASP A 672 -1.95 30.75 -4.56
C ASP A 672 -0.65 30.13 -5.08
N LYS A 673 -0.60 28.81 -5.19
CA LYS A 673 0.54 28.07 -5.74
C LYS A 673 0.27 27.49 -7.13
N SER A 674 -0.75 27.95 -7.83
CA SER A 674 -1.14 27.46 -9.16
C SER A 674 0.00 27.55 -10.17
N GLN A 675 0.83 28.58 -10.11
CA GLN A 675 1.97 28.74 -11.03
C GLN A 675 3.12 27.77 -10.76
N GLN A 676 3.19 27.20 -9.55
CA GLN A 676 4.24 26.28 -9.10
C GLN A 676 3.75 24.82 -9.09
N SER A 677 2.50 24.59 -9.48
CA SER A 677 1.81 23.30 -9.39
C SER A 677 1.13 22.96 -10.71
N HIS A 678 0.87 21.68 -10.95
CA HIS A 678 0.03 21.24 -12.07
C HIS A 678 -1.48 21.33 -11.74
N VAL A 679 -1.85 21.98 -10.62
CA VAL A 679 -3.23 22.09 -10.12
C VAL A 679 -3.59 23.57 -9.95
N LYS A 680 -4.78 23.96 -10.44
CA LYS A 680 -5.32 25.30 -10.26
C LYS A 680 -5.99 25.41 -8.88
N TYR A 681 -5.49 26.32 -8.05
CA TYR A 681 -6.06 26.62 -6.75
C TYR A 681 -7.39 27.37 -6.93
N PHE A 682 -8.34 27.10 -6.04
CA PHE A 682 -9.65 27.71 -6.07
C PHE A 682 -9.71 28.86 -5.04
N PRO A 683 -9.98 30.11 -5.47
CA PRO A 683 -10.02 31.25 -4.55
C PRO A 683 -11.25 31.19 -3.63
N ILE A 684 -11.01 31.46 -2.35
CA ILE A 684 -12.03 31.51 -1.31
C ILE A 684 -12.41 32.98 -1.10
N ILE A 685 -13.67 33.29 -1.37
CA ILE A 685 -14.29 34.61 -1.14
C ILE A 685 -15.58 34.42 -0.35
N ALA A 686 -16.18 35.51 0.13
CA ALA A 686 -17.41 35.45 0.93
C ALA A 686 -18.54 34.64 0.25
N THR A 687 -18.69 34.72 -1.07
CA THR A 687 -19.73 33.99 -1.81
C THR A 687 -19.39 32.51 -2.05
N THR A 688 -18.13 32.10 -1.97
CA THR A 688 -17.70 30.71 -2.23
C THR A 688 -17.29 29.94 -0.97
N ILE A 689 -17.20 30.59 0.20
CA ILE A 689 -16.70 29.98 1.43
C ILE A 689 -17.49 28.73 1.86
N LEU A 690 -18.82 28.73 1.71
CA LEU A 690 -19.64 27.56 2.06
C LEU A 690 -19.46 26.40 1.07
N LEU A 691 -19.36 26.70 -0.22
CA LEU A 691 -19.09 25.68 -1.24
C LEU A 691 -17.71 25.03 -1.01
N VAL A 692 -16.70 25.85 -0.74
CA VAL A 692 -15.35 25.39 -0.40
C VAL A 692 -15.36 24.56 0.90
N SER A 693 -16.14 24.98 1.89
CA SER A 693 -16.30 24.26 3.16
C SER A 693 -16.89 22.87 2.96
N ILE A 694 -17.92 22.73 2.12
CA ILE A 694 -18.49 21.44 1.74
C ILE A 694 -17.47 20.60 1.00
N PHE A 695 -16.84 21.14 -0.05
CA PHE A 695 -15.81 20.42 -0.81
C PHE A 695 -14.74 19.88 0.15
N PHE A 696 -14.18 20.74 0.99
CA PHE A 696 -13.14 20.38 1.93
C PHE A 696 -13.60 19.30 2.92
N SER A 697 -14.80 19.47 3.50
CA SER A 697 -15.33 18.59 4.53
C SER A 697 -15.73 17.22 3.99
N VAL A 698 -16.41 17.17 2.85
CA VAL A 698 -16.71 15.93 2.11
C VAL A 698 -15.44 15.13 1.87
N ARG A 699 -14.36 15.82 1.49
CA ARG A 699 -13.07 15.19 1.23
C ARG A 699 -12.44 14.63 2.51
N HIS A 700 -12.52 15.34 3.65
CA HIS A 700 -11.76 15.01 4.87
C HIS A 700 -12.53 14.32 6.00
N CYS A 701 -13.87 14.35 6.01
CA CYS A 701 -14.67 13.77 7.10
C CYS A 701 -14.63 12.24 7.13
N ILE A 702 -14.33 11.59 5.99
CA ILE A 702 -14.09 10.15 5.91
C ILE A 702 -12.59 9.91 5.89
N LYS A 703 -12.11 9.08 6.83
CA LYS A 703 -10.69 8.71 6.90
C LYS A 703 -10.31 7.86 5.70
N ALA A 704 -9.19 8.20 5.04
CA ALA A 704 -8.60 7.33 4.03
C ALA A 704 -8.11 6.01 4.68
N THR A 705 -8.49 4.89 4.10
CA THR A 705 -8.14 3.53 4.48
C THR A 705 -7.73 2.75 3.24
N TRP A 706 -7.19 1.54 3.40
CA TRP A 706 -6.94 0.67 2.25
C TRP A 706 -8.25 0.28 1.53
N GLN A 707 -9.40 0.27 2.21
CA GLN A 707 -10.69 -0.13 1.63
C GLN A 707 -11.24 0.90 0.66
N ASN A 708 -11.12 2.19 1.01
CA ASN A 708 -11.58 3.31 0.18
C ASN A 708 -10.48 3.93 -0.68
N ASP A 709 -9.30 3.30 -0.74
CA ASP A 709 -8.26 3.73 -1.67
C ASP A 709 -8.81 3.74 -3.11
N ARG A 710 -8.57 4.89 -3.78
CA ARG A 710 -9.03 5.21 -5.13
C ARG A 710 -10.55 5.35 -5.34
N ASP A 711 -11.37 5.30 -4.29
CA ASP A 711 -12.78 5.73 -4.43
C ASP A 711 -12.80 7.17 -4.94
N GLN A 712 -13.64 7.43 -5.95
CA GLN A 712 -13.76 8.73 -6.58
C GLN A 712 -14.87 9.56 -5.92
N PHE A 713 -14.65 10.86 -5.85
CA PHE A 713 -15.66 11.81 -5.41
C PHE A 713 -16.42 12.39 -6.61
N TYR A 714 -17.71 12.60 -6.47
CA TYR A 714 -18.57 13.02 -7.58
C TYR A 714 -19.26 14.35 -7.30
N ALA A 715 -19.74 14.98 -8.37
CA ALA A 715 -20.78 15.98 -8.23
C ALA A 715 -21.99 15.39 -7.50
N PRO A 716 -22.69 16.21 -6.69
CA PRO A 716 -23.89 15.76 -5.97
C PRO A 716 -24.96 15.27 -6.95
N TYR A 717 -25.87 14.40 -6.49
CA TYR A 717 -26.96 13.88 -7.32
C TYR A 717 -27.83 15.00 -7.91
N ASN A 718 -28.07 16.06 -7.12
CA ASN A 718 -28.89 17.22 -7.44
C ASN A 718 -28.57 18.36 -6.46
N ASP A 719 -29.34 19.46 -6.51
CA ASP A 719 -29.11 20.66 -5.70
C ASP A 719 -29.75 20.63 -4.31
N THR A 720 -30.31 19.49 -3.85
CA THR A 720 -30.98 19.40 -2.52
C THR A 720 -30.07 19.75 -1.33
N TRP A 721 -28.76 19.51 -1.45
CA TRP A 721 -27.79 19.89 -0.42
C TRP A 721 -27.74 21.41 -0.19
N GLN A 722 -28.15 22.22 -1.18
CA GLN A 722 -28.10 23.68 -1.09
C GLN A 722 -29.09 24.22 -0.04
N ASP A 723 -30.18 23.50 0.21
CA ASP A 723 -31.19 23.87 1.20
C ASP A 723 -30.83 23.37 2.62
N ASP A 724 -29.85 22.48 2.75
CA ASP A 724 -29.38 21.96 4.03
C ASP A 724 -28.39 22.92 4.70
N ASN A 725 -28.95 23.92 5.39
CA ASN A 725 -28.18 24.91 6.15
C ASN A 725 -27.35 24.26 7.28
N GLU A 726 -27.83 23.19 7.90
CA GLU A 726 -27.07 22.50 8.95
C GLU A 726 -25.82 21.83 8.36
N PHE A 727 -25.94 21.12 7.25
CA PHE A 727 -24.79 20.51 6.55
C PHE A 727 -23.77 21.57 6.11
N LYS A 728 -24.22 22.68 5.52
CA LYS A 728 -23.34 23.81 5.11
C LYS A 728 -22.57 24.37 6.32
N ASN A 729 -23.26 24.63 7.43
CA ASN A 729 -22.66 25.23 8.62
C ASN A 729 -21.74 24.26 9.35
N ASN A 730 -22.12 22.99 9.44
CA ASN A 730 -21.27 21.92 9.98
C ASN A 730 -19.99 21.76 9.15
N ALA A 731 -20.10 21.81 7.82
CA ALA A 731 -18.94 21.76 6.93
C ALA A 731 -18.02 22.97 7.12
N LEU A 732 -18.57 24.17 7.34
CA LEU A 732 -17.77 25.36 7.67
C LEU A 732 -17.01 25.17 8.98
N ALA A 733 -17.69 24.78 10.05
CA ALA A 733 -17.07 24.50 11.35
C ALA A 733 -15.95 23.45 11.23
N PHE A 734 -16.21 22.37 10.50
CA PHE A 734 -15.21 21.33 10.27
C PHE A 734 -13.98 21.87 9.52
N MET A 735 -14.17 22.60 8.41
CA MET A 735 -13.06 23.17 7.63
C MET A 735 -12.19 24.10 8.47
N LEU A 736 -12.79 24.97 9.30
CA LEU A 736 -12.07 25.97 10.08
C LEU A 736 -11.05 25.36 11.04
N PHE A 737 -11.41 24.28 11.73
CA PHE A 737 -10.56 23.67 12.76
C PHE A 737 -9.82 22.40 12.30
N HIS A 738 -10.09 21.90 11.09
CA HIS A 738 -9.42 20.72 10.58
C HIS A 738 -7.91 20.97 10.33
N THR A 739 -7.10 19.92 10.50
CA THR A 739 -5.64 20.01 10.40
C THR A 739 -5.10 20.38 9.02
N GLN A 740 -5.92 20.24 7.97
CA GLN A 740 -5.59 20.64 6.59
C GLN A 740 -6.00 22.08 6.27
N ASN A 741 -6.53 22.82 7.26
CA ASN A 741 -6.44 24.27 7.25
C ASN A 741 -4.99 24.66 7.58
N ARG A 742 -4.25 25.10 6.55
CA ARG A 742 -2.83 25.49 6.64
C ARG A 742 -2.65 26.99 6.46
N ILE A 743 -3.69 27.76 6.72
CA ILE A 743 -3.59 29.22 6.80
C ILE A 743 -2.60 29.56 7.89
N THR A 744 -1.69 30.47 7.60
CA THR A 744 -0.67 30.96 8.54
C THR A 744 -0.50 32.44 8.33
N SER A 745 -0.44 33.21 9.42
CA SER A 745 -0.23 34.65 9.36
C SER A 745 1.18 35.01 8.85
N THR A 746 2.10 34.04 8.78
CA THR A 746 3.46 34.24 8.24
C THR A 746 3.47 34.43 6.72
N GLN A 747 2.39 34.05 6.03
CA GLN A 747 2.26 34.07 4.57
C GLN A 747 1.33 35.18 4.04
N GLY A 748 0.71 35.94 4.93
CA GLY A 748 -0.22 37.02 4.61
C GLY A 748 -1.28 37.21 5.69
N THR A 749 -2.28 38.03 5.40
CA THR A 749 -3.36 38.34 6.36
C THR A 749 -4.20 37.09 6.63
N ASN A 750 -4.38 36.77 7.91
CA ASN A 750 -5.28 35.69 8.32
C ASN A 750 -6.72 36.22 8.39
N HIS A 751 -7.55 35.77 7.46
CA HIS A 751 -8.97 36.13 7.39
C HIS A 751 -9.89 35.11 8.10
N PHE A 752 -9.35 34.04 8.68
CA PHE A 752 -10.09 32.87 9.15
C PHE A 752 -10.07 32.74 10.68
N ILE A 753 -10.09 33.86 11.40
CA ILE A 753 -10.22 33.87 12.87
C ILE A 753 -11.72 33.84 13.20
N PRO A 754 -12.23 32.81 13.89
CA PRO A 754 -13.68 32.64 14.09
C PRO A 754 -14.20 33.21 15.42
N PHE A 755 -13.34 33.82 16.23
CA PHE A 755 -13.68 34.34 17.56
C PHE A 755 -13.36 35.82 17.65
N ASP A 756 -14.17 36.58 18.38
CA ASP A 756 -13.92 38.00 18.64
C ASP A 756 -12.71 38.19 19.58
N GLU A 757 -12.04 39.34 19.50
CA GLU A 757 -10.87 39.65 20.33
C GLU A 757 -11.15 39.49 21.84
N GLU A 758 -12.34 39.89 22.29
CA GLU A 758 -12.74 39.80 23.70
C GLU A 758 -12.96 38.34 24.17
N GLU A 759 -13.49 37.46 23.30
CA GLU A 759 -13.81 36.07 23.66
C GLU A 759 -12.57 35.23 23.99
N VAL A 760 -11.46 35.55 23.32
CA VAL A 760 -10.17 34.86 23.45
C VAL A 760 -9.13 35.69 24.20
N GLY A 761 -9.44 36.94 24.57
CA GLY A 761 -8.54 37.82 25.31
C GLY A 761 -7.35 38.31 24.49
N ALA A 762 -7.56 38.62 23.21
CA ALA A 762 -6.51 39.15 22.34
C ALA A 762 -6.09 40.56 22.82
N LYS A 763 -4.77 40.79 22.91
CA LYS A 763 -4.17 42.05 23.40
C LYS A 763 -4.10 43.16 22.35
N GLU A 764 -4.35 42.84 21.09
CA GLU A 764 -4.30 43.77 19.95
C GLU A 764 -5.44 43.43 18.98
N ARG A 765 -5.83 44.40 18.15
CA ARG A 765 -6.92 44.27 17.18
C ARG A 765 -6.53 43.38 16.00
N TYR A 766 -7.48 42.60 15.47
CA TYR A 766 -7.26 41.83 14.25
C TYR A 766 -7.11 42.72 13.02
N ALA A 767 -6.27 42.29 12.09
CA ALA A 767 -6.08 42.89 10.77
C ALA A 767 -7.26 42.60 9.82
N SER A 768 -8.07 41.57 10.12
CA SER A 768 -9.29 41.29 9.37
C SER A 768 -10.37 40.64 10.24
N HIS A 769 -11.59 41.16 10.09
CA HIS A 769 -12.82 40.61 10.68
C HIS A 769 -13.66 39.84 9.67
N ALA A 770 -13.13 39.52 8.48
CA ALA A 770 -13.92 39.00 7.36
C ALA A 770 -14.73 37.72 7.69
N LEU A 771 -14.15 36.74 8.40
CA LEU A 771 -14.89 35.57 8.84
C LEU A 771 -15.87 35.89 9.97
N LEU A 772 -15.51 36.77 10.92
CA LEU A 772 -16.40 37.18 12.01
C LEU A 772 -17.65 37.88 11.48
N ASP A 773 -17.47 38.81 10.56
CA ASP A 773 -18.55 39.52 9.89
C ASP A 773 -19.44 38.50 9.14
N PHE A 774 -18.84 37.53 8.43
CA PHE A 774 -19.59 36.46 7.77
C PHE A 774 -20.41 35.59 8.76
N LEU A 775 -19.84 35.25 9.91
CA LEU A 775 -20.52 34.44 10.94
C LEU A 775 -21.68 35.21 11.61
N LYS A 776 -21.52 36.53 11.79
CA LYS A 776 -22.52 37.42 12.41
C LYS A 776 -23.64 37.82 11.46
N ASP A 777 -23.31 38.21 10.23
CA ASP A 777 -24.26 38.72 9.24
C ASP A 777 -25.01 37.61 8.48
N GLY A 778 -24.50 36.37 8.46
CA GLY A 778 -25.11 35.28 7.70
C GLY A 778 -25.25 35.61 6.20
N ILE A 779 -26.15 34.90 5.50
CA ILE A 779 -26.53 35.21 4.11
C ILE A 779 -27.76 36.13 4.15
N LYS A 780 -27.78 37.20 3.35
CA LYS A 780 -28.99 38.03 3.17
C LYS A 780 -30.09 37.20 2.49
N GLU A 781 -31.18 36.89 3.20
CA GLU A 781 -32.39 36.33 2.57
C GLU A 781 -33.07 37.43 1.72
N GLU A 782 -33.32 37.16 0.44
CA GLU A 782 -34.26 37.94 -0.37
C GLU A 782 -35.64 37.29 -0.32
N SER A 783 -36.62 38.01 0.25
CA SER A 783 -38.04 37.67 0.12
C SER A 783 -38.63 38.34 -1.13
N ASP A 784 -39.29 37.57 -1.98
CA ASP A 784 -40.10 38.05 -3.11
C ASP A 784 -41.38 38.76 -2.63
N SER A 785 -41.27 39.91 -1.98
CA SER A 785 -42.42 40.72 -1.59
C SER A 785 -42.11 42.20 -1.76
N LEU A 786 -42.58 42.74 -2.88
CA LEU A 786 -42.37 44.11 -3.35
C LEU A 786 -43.16 45.17 -2.55
N PHE A 787 -43.78 44.78 -1.43
CA PHE A 787 -44.51 45.67 -0.53
C PHE A 787 -44.37 45.15 0.90
N LEU A 788 -43.38 45.65 1.65
CA LEU A 788 -43.38 45.94 3.10
C LEU A 788 -41.95 46.35 3.50
N ASN A 789 -41.83 47.58 4.02
CA ASN A 789 -40.60 48.19 4.52
C ASN A 789 -40.28 47.74 5.96
N ASP A 790 -40.10 46.44 6.16
CA ASP A 790 -39.59 45.93 7.43
C ASP A 790 -38.07 45.70 7.32
N LYS A 791 -37.31 46.24 8.27
CA LYS A 791 -35.86 46.10 8.36
C LYS A 791 -35.48 44.62 8.24
N LYS A 792 -34.73 44.28 7.19
CA LYS A 792 -34.16 42.94 7.01
C LYS A 792 -33.22 42.62 8.18
N GLU A 793 -33.67 41.80 9.13
CA GLU A 793 -32.82 41.25 10.17
C GLU A 793 -32.01 40.09 9.62
N ASN A 794 -30.69 40.27 9.55
CA ASN A 794 -29.74 39.20 9.30
C ASN A 794 -29.81 38.17 10.45
N LYS A 795 -30.07 36.89 10.15
CA LYS A 795 -30.07 35.83 11.16
C LYS A 795 -28.69 35.17 11.24
N PRO A 796 -28.09 35.07 12.44
CA PRO A 796 -26.82 34.35 12.63
C PRO A 796 -26.90 32.90 12.15
N LEU A 797 -25.77 32.35 11.70
CA LEU A 797 -25.66 30.95 11.30
C LEU A 797 -26.00 30.02 12.48
N LYS A 798 -26.86 29.03 12.25
CA LYS A 798 -27.21 28.02 13.25
C LYS A 798 -26.32 26.79 13.07
N PHE A 799 -25.59 26.42 14.12
CA PHE A 799 -24.71 25.25 14.15
C PHE A 799 -25.36 24.09 14.89
N SER A 800 -25.04 22.86 14.47
CA SER A 800 -25.42 21.66 15.23
C SER A 800 -24.72 21.63 16.60
N PRO A 801 -25.23 20.84 17.58
CA PRO A 801 -24.56 20.67 18.86
C PRO A 801 -23.10 20.20 18.74
N SER A 802 -22.79 19.34 17.77
CA SER A 802 -21.41 18.87 17.50
C SER A 802 -20.53 19.98 16.94
N ALA A 803 -21.06 20.80 16.02
CA ALA A 803 -20.32 21.95 15.50
C ALA A 803 -20.08 23.02 16.58
N SER A 804 -21.05 23.28 17.45
CA SER A 804 -20.87 24.16 18.62
C SER A 804 -19.75 23.66 19.54
N ARG A 805 -19.69 22.35 19.83
CA ARG A 805 -18.58 21.77 20.62
C ARG A 805 -17.21 21.97 19.97
N VAL A 806 -17.13 21.95 18.63
CA VAL A 806 -15.89 22.24 17.90
C VAL A 806 -15.49 23.71 18.07
N PHE A 807 -16.42 24.65 17.95
CA PHE A 807 -16.14 26.07 18.23
C PHE A 807 -15.71 26.29 19.68
N ASP A 808 -16.39 25.66 20.65
CA ASP A 808 -16.06 25.79 22.07
C ASP A 808 -14.64 25.27 22.36
N ALA A 809 -14.32 24.06 21.89
CA ALA A 809 -12.98 23.50 22.05
C ALA A 809 -11.91 24.33 21.32
N GLY A 810 -12.23 24.84 20.13
CA GLY A 810 -11.37 25.73 19.38
C GLY A 810 -11.10 27.05 20.11
N ARG A 811 -12.13 27.63 20.73
CA ARG A 811 -12.04 28.88 21.48
C ARG A 811 -11.12 28.75 22.68
N GLU A 812 -11.18 27.64 23.41
CA GLU A 812 -10.27 27.39 24.53
C GLU A 812 -8.81 27.27 24.06
N VAL A 813 -8.54 26.69 22.88
CA VAL A 813 -7.19 26.64 22.30
C VAL A 813 -6.67 28.04 21.97
N TYR A 814 -7.50 28.90 21.37
CA TYR A 814 -7.15 30.28 21.06
C TYR A 814 -6.95 31.11 22.34
N ARG A 815 -7.87 31.02 23.28
CA ARG A 815 -7.78 31.70 24.57
C ARG A 815 -6.49 31.33 25.29
N TYR A 816 -6.15 30.04 25.33
CA TYR A 816 -4.93 29.60 25.97
C TYR A 816 -3.66 30.14 25.30
N TYR A 817 -3.64 30.33 23.98
CA TYR A 817 -2.52 31.01 23.32
C TYR A 817 -2.38 32.47 23.78
N HIS A 818 -3.47 33.23 23.87
CA HIS A 818 -3.41 34.64 24.27
C HIS A 818 -3.04 34.85 25.74
N THR A 819 -3.22 33.85 26.60
CA THR A 819 -2.75 33.87 28.00
C THR A 819 -1.27 33.57 28.15
N GLN A 820 -0.56 33.14 27.09
CA GLN A 820 0.86 32.80 27.19
C GLN A 820 1.73 34.04 27.45
N ASP A 821 2.93 33.77 27.98
CA ASP A 821 3.96 34.79 28.13
C ASP A 821 4.71 35.01 26.80
N PHE A 822 4.71 36.26 26.34
CA PHE A 822 5.34 36.72 25.11
C PHE A 822 6.57 37.60 25.38
N THR A 823 7.10 37.62 26.61
CA THR A 823 8.30 38.41 26.95
C THR A 823 9.50 38.06 26.06
N ASN A 824 9.63 36.78 25.67
CA ASN A 824 10.75 36.28 24.85
C ASN A 824 10.32 35.82 23.44
N ARG A 825 9.10 36.16 22.99
CA ARG A 825 8.57 35.75 21.67
C ARG A 825 7.63 36.82 21.13
N PRO A 826 7.62 37.11 19.81
CA PRO A 826 6.70 38.09 19.26
C PRO A 826 5.25 37.66 19.50
N TYR A 827 4.46 38.54 20.11
CA TYR A 827 3.01 38.37 20.19
C TYR A 827 2.40 38.54 18.80
N ASN A 828 1.36 37.77 18.53
CA ASN A 828 0.63 37.83 17.27
C ASN A 828 -0.87 37.70 17.55
N ALA A 829 -1.61 38.78 17.36
CA ALA A 829 -3.07 38.79 17.49
C ALA A 829 -3.74 38.01 16.37
N ASN A 830 -3.16 38.02 15.17
CA ASN A 830 -3.72 37.44 13.94
C ASN A 830 -3.41 35.94 13.79
N ILE A 831 -3.09 35.28 14.90
CA ILE A 831 -2.64 33.89 14.95
C ILE A 831 -3.70 32.96 14.33
N SER A 832 -3.28 32.05 13.46
CA SER A 832 -4.14 30.97 12.99
C SER A 832 -4.03 29.75 13.90
N LEU A 833 -4.97 28.81 13.81
CA LEU A 833 -4.84 27.52 14.48
C LEU A 833 -3.56 26.78 14.06
N TYR A 834 -3.13 26.92 12.80
CA TYR A 834 -1.88 26.34 12.33
C TYR A 834 -0.67 26.95 13.05
N ASP A 835 -0.65 28.26 13.24
CA ASP A 835 0.42 28.97 13.94
C ASP A 835 0.41 28.65 15.44
N ILE A 836 -0.77 28.52 16.07
CA ILE A 836 -0.89 28.05 17.47
C ILE A 836 -0.28 26.65 17.60
N LYS A 837 -0.58 25.74 16.67
CA LYS A 837 0.03 24.40 16.66
C LYS A 837 1.54 24.48 16.54
N GLU A 838 2.05 25.35 15.68
CA GLU A 838 3.50 25.57 15.56
C GLU A 838 4.12 26.12 16.85
N PHE A 839 3.46 27.07 17.52
CA PHE A 839 3.92 27.66 18.78
C PHE A 839 4.12 26.60 19.88
N PHE A 840 3.20 25.65 20.02
CA PHE A 840 3.24 24.63 21.08
C PHE A 840 3.96 23.33 20.67
N GLN A 841 3.88 22.93 19.40
CA GLN A 841 4.41 21.65 18.92
C GLN A 841 5.82 21.80 18.32
N GLY A 842 6.15 22.98 17.78
CA GLY A 842 7.38 23.23 17.05
C GLY A 842 7.48 22.47 15.73
N ARG A 843 8.65 22.56 15.09
CA ARG A 843 8.97 21.84 13.85
C ARG A 843 10.05 20.78 14.10
N ASN A 844 10.10 19.76 13.25
CA ASN A 844 11.19 18.78 13.24
C ASN A 844 12.41 19.32 12.47
N ALA A 845 13.51 18.55 12.42
CA ALA A 845 14.75 18.93 11.74
C ALA A 845 14.57 19.19 10.23
N GLN A 846 13.53 18.61 9.61
CA GLN A 846 13.17 18.82 8.20
C GLN A 846 12.20 20.01 8.02
N GLY A 847 11.93 20.80 9.06
CA GLY A 847 11.03 21.96 9.01
C GLY A 847 9.55 21.61 8.95
N LYS A 848 9.15 20.35 9.16
CA LYS A 848 7.73 19.93 9.21
C LYS A 848 7.17 20.12 10.62
N LEU A 849 5.93 20.59 10.72
CA LEU A 849 5.21 20.68 12.00
C LEU A 849 5.22 19.33 12.73
N ASN A 850 5.58 19.34 14.01
CA ASN A 850 5.59 18.15 14.85
C ASN A 850 4.18 17.61 15.10
N LEU A 851 4.08 16.36 15.55
CA LEU A 851 2.81 15.78 15.99
C LEU A 851 2.39 16.36 17.35
N PRO A 852 1.08 16.40 17.68
CA PRO A 852 0.59 16.91 18.96
C PRO A 852 1.23 16.21 20.18
N ALA A 853 1.54 14.92 20.05
CA ALA A 853 2.23 14.14 21.09
C ALA A 853 3.60 14.73 21.50
N LYS A 854 4.26 15.47 20.61
CA LYS A 854 5.57 16.11 20.83
C LYS A 854 5.50 17.49 21.48
N ALA A 855 4.32 18.09 21.63
CA ALA A 855 4.20 19.33 22.41
C ALA A 855 4.78 19.13 23.82
N LYS A 856 5.38 20.16 24.41
CA LYS A 856 5.86 20.08 25.80
C LYS A 856 4.76 20.45 26.79
N ASP A 857 3.87 21.33 26.39
CA ASP A 857 2.76 21.82 27.21
C ASP A 857 1.67 20.76 27.33
N GLY A 858 1.46 20.26 28.56
CA GLY A 858 0.46 19.24 28.86
C GLY A 858 -0.98 19.75 28.80
N TYR A 859 -1.22 21.02 29.14
CA TYR A 859 -2.57 21.59 29.12
C TYR A 859 -3.02 21.87 27.67
N TYR A 860 -2.15 22.42 26.85
CA TYR A 860 -2.38 22.54 25.40
C TYR A 860 -2.68 21.18 24.76
N LYS A 861 -1.96 20.11 25.13
CA LYS A 861 -2.25 18.76 24.61
C LYS A 861 -3.68 18.34 24.91
N GLN A 862 -4.15 18.59 26.12
CA GLN A 862 -5.51 18.25 26.51
C GLN A 862 -6.54 19.07 25.73
N LEU A 863 -6.36 20.39 25.62
CA LEU A 863 -7.26 21.26 24.86
C LEU A 863 -7.31 20.85 23.38
N TYR A 864 -6.16 20.57 22.78
CA TYR A 864 -6.09 20.16 21.39
C TYR A 864 -6.66 18.74 21.18
N ALA A 865 -6.49 17.83 22.14
CA ALA A 865 -7.15 16.52 22.11
C ALA A 865 -8.67 16.65 22.15
N ASN A 866 -9.21 17.51 23.02
CA ASN A 866 -10.65 17.81 23.08
C ASN A 866 -11.17 18.35 21.73
N LEU A 867 -10.42 19.26 21.09
CA LEU A 867 -10.75 19.75 19.75
C LEU A 867 -10.74 18.63 18.70
N GLN A 868 -9.75 17.72 18.76
CA GLN A 868 -9.68 16.58 17.86
C GLN A 868 -10.84 15.60 18.06
N ASP A 869 -11.29 15.39 19.30
CA ASP A 869 -12.43 14.53 19.59
C ASP A 869 -13.75 15.17 19.15
N ALA A 870 -13.94 16.48 19.39
CA ALA A 870 -15.09 17.22 18.86
C ALA A 870 -15.15 17.17 17.32
N LEU A 871 -14.01 17.29 16.64
CA LEU A 871 -13.92 17.16 15.18
C LEU A 871 -14.28 15.74 14.69
N LYS A 872 -13.93 14.69 15.45
CA LYS A 872 -14.32 13.32 15.11
C LYS A 872 -15.82 13.13 15.20
N ASP A 873 -16.46 13.71 16.22
CA ASP A 873 -17.92 13.63 16.36
C ASP A 873 -18.63 14.41 15.25
N LEU A 874 -18.19 15.64 14.96
CA LEU A 874 -18.71 16.41 13.82
C LEU A 874 -18.51 15.69 12.48
N ALA A 875 -17.38 14.99 12.29
CA ALA A 875 -17.17 14.18 11.10
C ALA A 875 -18.20 13.05 10.97
N LYS A 876 -18.61 12.40 12.07
CA LYS A 876 -19.66 11.36 12.04
C LYS A 876 -21.00 11.93 11.57
N ASP A 877 -21.32 13.17 11.95
CA ASP A 877 -22.56 13.83 11.52
C ASP A 877 -22.51 14.19 10.02
N LEU A 878 -21.33 14.54 9.49
CA LEU A 878 -21.14 14.87 8.08
C LEU A 878 -21.13 13.63 7.16
N GLN A 879 -20.65 12.49 7.65
CA GLN A 879 -20.44 11.27 6.85
C GLN A 879 -21.69 10.77 6.11
N PRO A 880 -22.87 10.59 6.75
CA PRO A 880 -24.09 10.17 6.06
C PRO A 880 -24.48 11.10 4.91
N LYS A 881 -24.32 12.42 5.10
CA LYS A 881 -24.63 13.44 4.10
C LYS A 881 -23.76 13.34 2.84
N VAL A 882 -22.52 12.87 2.98
CA VAL A 882 -21.62 12.62 1.83
C VAL A 882 -22.24 11.59 0.87
N TYR A 883 -22.83 10.53 1.38
CA TYR A 883 -23.46 9.48 0.59
C TYR A 883 -24.88 9.87 0.15
N GLU A 884 -25.66 10.48 1.05
CA GLU A 884 -27.03 10.97 0.77
C GLU A 884 -27.05 11.92 -0.43
N TYR A 885 -26.16 12.93 -0.43
CA TYR A 885 -26.04 13.88 -1.53
C TYR A 885 -25.22 13.34 -2.70
N GLY A 886 -24.55 12.20 -2.52
CA GLY A 886 -23.89 11.50 -3.62
C GLY A 886 -22.50 12.01 -3.96
N PHE A 887 -21.85 12.70 -3.03
CA PHE A 887 -20.45 13.04 -3.17
C PHE A 887 -19.55 11.78 -3.19
N LEU A 888 -20.01 10.69 -2.55
CA LEU A 888 -19.54 9.33 -2.76
C LEU A 888 -20.72 8.42 -3.14
N ARG A 889 -20.44 7.26 -3.73
CA ARG A 889 -21.44 6.27 -4.15
C ARG A 889 -21.23 4.96 -3.37
N GLU A 890 -22.32 4.30 -2.98
CA GLU A 890 -22.32 3.01 -2.27
C GLU A 890 -22.62 1.81 -3.15
#